data_AF-A0A9P0G9K7-F1
#
_entry.id   AF-A0A9P0G9K7-F1
#
_cell.length_a   1.000
_cell.length_b   1.000
_cell.length_c   1.000
_cell.angle_alpha   90.00
_cell.angle_beta   90.00
_cell.angle_gamma   90.00
#
_symmetry.space_group_name_H-M   'P 1'
#
loop_
_entity.id
_entity.type
_entity.pdbx_description
1 polymer ?
#
loop_
_entity_poly.entity_id
_entity_poly.type
_entity_poly.pdbx_seq_one_letter_code
_entity_poly.pdbx_strand_id
1 'polypeptide(L)'
;MVEEGDDSEENVAKKHKIVLLGLLIHFLLLLAVFDVYFASPLEHGMSPIKSTNNPPAKRLILFVADGLRAQAIFGKEHETRTPFLTNIKYNEGSWGIAHTRVPTESRPGHVAMLAGIYEDPSAILKGWKSNPVNFDSVINQSINAWAWGSPDIVKIFNRDNLPKNHIHSYDARIEDFGKEDTGVLDTWVFDRVNIFLKNEVSNCKTNCNHYFEQGNVFFLHLLGIDTAGHGYKPHSKEYINNIILVDENIKEITKLFNSVYKDNSNVFVFTSDHGMTDWGSHGTGLDHETQTPVIAWGAGIRKNDQQQDIKQIDLAPLLASLIGINIPINSLGILPVGYLNVDKYNLVEMIMSNIKELVEIFKQKMLRTEESALIYFPFSNVTKNVLNEKVEKLSELGLKLSIDDFSLLCEDFMKMLIEGVNYYHNYYQYPILLSISLGFIIWILFLCVSVFDLQKIKSKSYTIRSTIIIIVISILCKISNFPISYYLYFNFPVISYYYLIKGYNIIGMIPKCSKMIWQIIFYVVGIELLVYGFFNRSSYTIIMILVAAWVTLSESLKKGSNNSEKIIWVLCCLILSIFPCLPVMKTSFNLYTYFVGYVGYIIIFGKLYFYDLKYYHRLNNVNFQYSILIVQFIFLQLAAVYVILLIEFEYISPDSNYKYISWVIFVVPVLLIPLTDNFIALRLTSTVFGFAPFYTLVSSNFELLFSAIYVFFLYTWLIIESKTFQTETSHKIIYYLKFEESTNKKGINEDAFRRAFLFMIFIFVGFFGTGTMASLNSFDPMWTRAFLTVFSPFKMMGLILLKFIVPFIFTCSIFRAINEIGKQNVLNIFCIILVFSDLMVLQFLYLITNVGSWLDIGTSLSHFIIMEGFATILLLLYGIAQWLTRVRYKSFESVKVL
;
A
#
# COMPACT_ATOMS: atom_id res chain seq x y z
N MET A 1 -56.00 -2.32 13.22
CA MET A 1 -55.48 -3.33 12.29
C MET A 1 -55.46 -2.67 10.93
N VAL A 2 -54.33 -2.03 10.61
CA VAL A 2 -54.12 -1.26 9.40
C VAL A 2 -53.14 -2.08 8.59
N GLU A 3 -53.54 -2.42 7.37
CA GLU A 3 -52.75 -3.19 6.41
C GLU A 3 -51.35 -2.58 6.26
N GLU A 4 -50.34 -3.34 6.68
CA GLU A 4 -48.96 -3.10 6.33
C GLU A 4 -48.83 -3.27 4.82
N GLY A 5 -48.49 -2.16 4.13
CA GLY A 5 -48.15 -2.19 2.72
C GLY A 5 -46.85 -2.98 2.52
N ASP A 6 -47.02 -4.26 2.24
CA ASP A 6 -45.98 -5.24 1.98
C ASP A 6 -45.12 -4.78 0.78
N ASP A 7 -43.85 -4.45 1.06
CA ASP A 7 -42.81 -4.24 0.06
C ASP A 7 -42.64 -5.61 -0.61
N SER A 8 -43.35 -5.86 -1.75
CA SER A 8 -43.53 -7.21 -2.32
C SER A 8 -42.30 -8.11 -2.12
N GLU A 9 -42.47 -9.32 -1.58
CA GLU A 9 -41.36 -10.24 -1.23
C GLU A 9 -40.29 -10.35 -2.35
N GLU A 10 -40.72 -10.25 -3.61
CA GLU A 10 -39.88 -10.25 -4.80
C GLU A 10 -38.89 -9.06 -4.86
N ASN A 11 -39.29 -7.86 -4.44
CA ASN A 11 -38.42 -6.69 -4.37
C ASN A 11 -37.40 -6.81 -3.24
N VAL A 12 -37.79 -7.30 -2.06
CA VAL A 12 -36.88 -7.52 -0.92
C VAL A 12 -35.83 -8.59 -1.24
N ALA A 13 -36.25 -9.69 -1.87
CA ALA A 13 -35.35 -10.74 -2.34
C ALA A 13 -34.34 -10.22 -3.38
N LYS A 14 -34.78 -9.34 -4.29
CA LYS A 14 -33.90 -8.69 -5.28
C LYS A 14 -32.82 -7.81 -4.61
N LYS A 15 -33.15 -7.09 -3.53
CA LYS A 15 -32.18 -6.23 -2.81
C LYS A 15 -31.06 -7.05 -2.17
N HIS A 16 -31.42 -8.09 -1.42
CA HIS A 16 -30.47 -8.96 -0.72
C HIS A 16 -29.55 -9.69 -1.71
N LYS A 17 -30.09 -10.08 -2.87
CA LYS A 17 -29.33 -10.75 -3.92
C LYS A 17 -28.23 -9.85 -4.50
N ILE A 18 -28.51 -8.57 -4.75
CA ILE A 18 -27.51 -7.63 -5.29
C ILE A 18 -26.38 -7.41 -4.29
N VAL A 19 -26.71 -7.22 -3.01
CA VAL A 19 -25.70 -7.00 -1.96
C VAL A 19 -24.81 -8.22 -1.76
N LEU A 20 -25.40 -9.42 -1.61
CA LEU A 20 -24.64 -10.66 -1.43
C LEU A 20 -23.72 -10.93 -2.63
N LEU A 21 -24.23 -10.76 -3.84
CA LEU A 21 -23.47 -10.95 -5.06
C LEU A 21 -22.35 -9.92 -5.20
N GLY A 22 -22.62 -8.65 -4.86
CA GLY A 22 -21.60 -7.61 -4.81
C GLY A 22 -20.45 -8.00 -3.88
N LEU A 23 -20.76 -8.41 -2.65
CA LEU A 23 -19.74 -8.87 -1.68
C LEU A 23 -18.91 -10.04 -2.21
N LEU A 24 -19.54 -11.02 -2.87
CA LEU A 24 -18.83 -12.17 -3.46
C LEU A 24 -17.88 -11.75 -4.59
N ILE A 25 -18.31 -10.82 -5.45
CA ILE A 25 -17.50 -10.33 -6.58
C ILE A 25 -16.29 -9.53 -6.10
N HIS A 26 -16.49 -8.62 -5.14
CA HIS A 26 -15.41 -7.83 -4.55
C HIS A 26 -14.42 -8.71 -3.78
N PHE A 27 -14.91 -9.76 -3.09
CA PHE A 27 -14.03 -10.75 -2.47
C PHE A 27 -13.20 -11.53 -3.50
N LEU A 28 -13.79 -11.88 -4.65
CA LEU A 28 -13.05 -12.53 -5.74
C LEU A 28 -11.93 -11.63 -6.29
N LEU A 29 -12.20 -10.33 -6.46
CA LEU A 29 -11.21 -9.34 -6.89
C LEU A 29 -10.05 -9.20 -5.89
N LEU A 30 -10.37 -9.16 -4.60
CA LEU A 30 -9.37 -9.11 -3.54
C LEU A 30 -8.42 -10.32 -3.58
N LEU A 31 -8.95 -11.53 -3.81
CA LEU A 31 -8.13 -12.74 -3.95
C LEU A 31 -7.29 -12.71 -5.23
N ALA A 32 -7.90 -12.30 -6.34
CA ALA A 32 -7.26 -12.24 -7.64
C ALA A 32 -6.01 -11.35 -7.67
N VAL A 33 -6.01 -10.23 -6.95
CA VAL A 33 -4.86 -9.31 -6.92
C VAL A 33 -3.57 -10.00 -6.47
N PHE A 34 -3.65 -10.92 -5.50
CA PHE A 34 -2.48 -11.64 -5.02
C PHE A 34 -1.94 -12.61 -6.06
N ASP A 35 -2.80 -13.31 -6.79
CA ASP A 35 -2.39 -14.21 -7.87
C ASP A 35 -1.87 -13.46 -9.11
N VAL A 36 -2.37 -12.23 -9.36
CA VAL A 36 -1.96 -11.39 -10.51
C VAL A 36 -0.63 -10.67 -10.25
N TYR A 37 -0.44 -10.09 -9.06
CA TYR A 37 0.69 -9.18 -8.80
C TYR A 37 1.72 -9.73 -7.80
N PHE A 38 1.32 -10.64 -6.92
CA PHE A 38 2.14 -11.08 -5.77
C PHE A 38 2.47 -12.57 -5.81
N ALA A 39 2.50 -13.19 -6.99
CA ALA A 39 2.97 -14.54 -7.17
C ALA A 39 4.50 -14.63 -6.95
N SER A 40 4.96 -15.69 -6.28
CA SER A 40 6.40 -15.88 -6.06
C SER A 40 7.15 -16.17 -7.37
N PRO A 41 8.32 -15.54 -7.61
CA PRO A 41 9.13 -15.80 -8.80
C PRO A 41 9.99 -17.07 -8.68
N LEU A 42 10.12 -17.65 -7.49
CA LEU A 42 11.05 -18.74 -7.20
C LEU A 42 10.56 -20.08 -7.79
N GLU A 43 11.49 -20.83 -8.35
CA GLU A 43 11.26 -22.17 -8.88
C GLU A 43 12.02 -23.23 -8.06
N HIS A 44 11.54 -24.47 -8.19
CA HIS A 44 12.12 -25.65 -7.54
C HIS A 44 12.30 -26.78 -8.56
N GLY A 45 13.16 -27.75 -8.22
CA GLY A 45 13.39 -28.95 -9.04
C GLY A 45 14.48 -28.81 -10.11
N MET A 46 15.19 -27.68 -10.15
CA MET A 46 16.36 -27.48 -11.01
C MET A 46 17.60 -28.17 -10.42
N SER A 47 18.53 -28.56 -11.30
CA SER A 47 19.79 -29.18 -10.89
C SER A 47 20.82 -28.11 -10.55
N PRO A 48 21.51 -28.17 -9.38
CA PRO A 48 22.54 -27.20 -9.03
C PRO A 48 23.68 -27.19 -10.05
N ILE A 49 24.10 -26.01 -10.50
CA ILE A 49 25.26 -25.85 -11.39
C ILE A 49 26.49 -25.42 -10.59
N LYS A 50 27.52 -26.25 -10.60
CA LYS A 50 28.83 -25.93 -10.02
C LYS A 50 29.48 -24.80 -10.81
N SER A 51 29.99 -23.77 -10.11
CA SER A 51 30.58 -22.60 -10.76
C SER A 51 31.86 -22.92 -11.54
N THR A 52 32.80 -23.63 -10.93
CA THR A 52 34.05 -24.10 -11.55
C THR A 52 34.61 -25.31 -10.82
N ASN A 53 35.38 -26.14 -11.52
CA ASN A 53 36.17 -27.21 -10.89
C ASN A 53 37.51 -26.74 -10.31
N ASN A 54 38.02 -25.60 -10.76
CA ASN A 54 39.34 -25.09 -10.40
C ASN A 54 39.21 -23.68 -9.77
N PRO A 55 38.55 -23.54 -8.61
CA PRO A 55 38.39 -22.21 -8.02
C PRO A 55 39.73 -21.64 -7.57
N PRO A 56 39.90 -20.31 -7.66
CA PRO A 56 41.13 -19.66 -7.25
C PRO A 56 41.29 -19.60 -5.72
N ALA A 57 40.21 -19.70 -4.95
CA ALA A 57 40.23 -19.70 -3.49
C ALA A 57 39.57 -20.97 -2.91
N LYS A 58 39.96 -21.30 -1.68
CA LYS A 58 39.33 -22.36 -0.88
C LYS A 58 38.32 -21.82 0.12
N ARG A 59 38.51 -20.59 0.58
CA ARG A 59 37.73 -19.98 1.65
C ARG A 59 37.33 -18.56 1.28
N LEU A 60 36.04 -18.26 1.44
CA LEU A 60 35.47 -16.94 1.28
C LEU A 60 35.26 -16.31 2.65
N ILE A 61 35.77 -15.10 2.85
CA ILE A 61 35.49 -14.26 4.01
C ILE A 61 34.68 -13.06 3.51
N LEU A 62 33.41 -13.02 3.87
CA LEU A 62 32.46 -11.99 3.47
C LEU A 62 32.14 -11.09 4.66
N PHE A 63 32.53 -9.82 4.55
CA PHE A 63 32.16 -8.77 5.49
C PHE A 63 31.01 -7.95 4.89
N VAL A 64 29.89 -7.86 5.63
CA VAL A 64 28.77 -7.00 5.24
C VAL A 64 28.55 -5.98 6.35
N ALA A 65 28.86 -4.72 6.05
CA ALA A 65 28.66 -3.58 6.92
C ALA A 65 27.28 -2.97 6.67
N ASP A 66 26.29 -3.39 7.45
CA ASP A 66 24.88 -3.00 7.30
C ASP A 66 24.72 -1.47 7.31
N GLY A 67 23.86 -0.93 6.45
CA GLY A 67 23.56 0.50 6.36
C GLY A 67 24.71 1.39 5.89
N LEU A 68 25.77 0.83 5.30
CA LEU A 68 26.91 1.57 4.80
C LEU A 68 26.75 2.05 3.36
N ARG A 69 26.55 3.37 3.20
CA ARG A 69 26.49 4.03 1.88
C ARG A 69 27.86 4.12 1.20
N ALA A 70 27.92 3.92 -0.12
CA ALA A 70 29.15 3.95 -0.91
C ALA A 70 29.94 5.27 -0.75
N GLN A 71 29.24 6.40 -0.65
CA GLN A 71 29.85 7.71 -0.43
C GLN A 71 30.71 7.78 0.86
N ALA A 72 30.40 6.98 1.88
CA ALA A 72 31.15 6.99 3.13
C ALA A 72 32.56 6.41 2.97
N ILE A 73 32.76 5.49 2.02
CA ILE A 73 34.07 4.88 1.70
C ILE A 73 34.73 5.53 0.48
N PHE A 74 33.99 5.96 -0.54
CA PHE A 74 34.59 6.50 -1.77
C PHE A 74 34.55 8.02 -1.86
N GLY A 75 33.93 8.69 -0.88
CA GLY A 75 33.80 10.13 -0.84
C GLY A 75 35.06 10.88 -0.39
N LYS A 76 34.87 12.15 -0.07
CA LYS A 76 35.91 12.98 0.53
C LYS A 76 36.25 12.44 1.93
N GLU A 77 37.53 12.44 2.30
CA GLU A 77 38.05 11.90 3.58
C GLU A 77 38.13 10.38 3.69
N HIS A 78 38.01 9.63 2.59
CA HIS A 78 38.14 8.17 2.63
C HIS A 78 39.50 7.67 3.18
N GLU A 79 40.59 8.39 2.87
CA GLU A 79 41.94 8.07 3.34
C GLU A 79 42.07 8.12 4.87
N THR A 80 41.29 8.98 5.53
CA THR A 80 41.30 9.10 7.00
C THR A 80 40.29 8.18 7.67
N ARG A 81 39.15 7.90 7.01
CA ARG A 81 38.07 7.07 7.58
C ARG A 81 38.30 5.58 7.41
N THR A 82 38.87 5.17 6.26
CA THR A 82 39.04 3.76 5.90
C THR A 82 40.42 3.53 5.27
N PRO A 83 41.53 3.78 5.99
CA PRO A 83 42.88 3.70 5.44
C PRO A 83 43.23 2.29 4.92
N PHE A 84 42.75 1.23 5.57
CA PHE A 84 43.02 -0.14 5.12
C PHE A 84 42.30 -0.48 3.83
N LEU A 85 40.97 -0.30 3.77
CA LEU A 85 40.18 -0.56 2.56
C LEU A 85 40.61 0.36 1.40
N THR A 86 41.01 1.59 1.69
CA THR A 86 41.60 2.50 0.70
C THR A 86 42.91 1.96 0.14
N ASN A 87 43.80 1.44 0.98
CA ASN A 87 45.03 0.79 0.52
C ASN A 87 44.73 -0.43 -0.35
N ILE A 88 43.77 -1.29 0.04
CA ILE A 88 43.35 -2.44 -0.75
C ILE A 88 42.85 -2.00 -2.12
N LYS A 89 41.96 -1.00 -2.16
CA LYS A 89 41.39 -0.41 -3.38
C LYS A 89 42.47 0.00 -4.39
N TYR A 90 43.54 0.66 -3.95
CA TYR A 90 44.59 1.16 -4.85
C TYR A 90 45.69 0.14 -5.16
N ASN A 91 45.97 -0.78 -4.24
CA ASN A 91 47.20 -1.57 -4.33
C ASN A 91 46.98 -3.07 -4.60
N GLU A 92 45.85 -3.64 -4.19
CA GLU A 92 45.71 -5.09 -4.08
C GLU A 92 44.42 -5.66 -4.70
N GLY A 93 43.32 -4.90 -4.69
CA GLY A 93 41.97 -5.41 -4.96
C GLY A 93 41.28 -4.86 -6.20
N SER A 94 40.02 -5.25 -6.34
CA SER A 94 39.03 -4.68 -7.27
C SER A 94 37.91 -4.05 -6.47
N TRP A 95 37.31 -2.98 -6.98
CA TRP A 95 36.34 -2.18 -6.24
C TRP A 95 35.28 -1.56 -7.15
N GLY A 96 34.13 -1.21 -6.58
CA GLY A 96 33.09 -0.46 -7.26
C GLY A 96 31.86 -0.21 -6.39
N ILE A 97 30.77 0.19 -7.04
CA ILE A 97 29.46 0.38 -6.42
C ILE A 97 28.59 -0.85 -6.73
N ALA A 98 28.05 -1.46 -5.68
CA ALA A 98 26.98 -2.43 -5.80
C ALA A 98 25.63 -1.69 -5.73
N HIS A 99 24.90 -1.72 -6.83
CA HIS A 99 23.58 -1.11 -6.94
C HIS A 99 22.52 -2.05 -6.35
N THR A 100 22.03 -1.71 -5.16
CA THR A 100 20.88 -2.40 -4.55
C THR A 100 19.57 -1.90 -5.17
N ARG A 101 18.50 -2.68 -4.99
CA ARG A 101 17.16 -2.33 -5.43
C ARG A 101 16.28 -2.02 -4.24
N VAL A 102 15.28 -1.19 -4.51
CA VAL A 102 14.21 -0.90 -3.56
C VAL A 102 13.34 -2.16 -3.42
N PRO A 103 12.95 -2.56 -2.19
CA PRO A 103 13.18 -1.91 -0.89
C PRO A 103 14.62 -2.07 -0.37
N THR A 104 15.24 -0.94 0.01
CA THR A 104 16.58 -0.87 0.62
C THR A 104 16.49 -1.19 2.11
N GLU A 105 16.16 -2.43 2.40
CA GLU A 105 15.97 -2.98 3.75
C GLU A 105 16.96 -4.14 3.95
N SER A 106 17.38 -4.38 5.19
CA SER A 106 18.51 -5.27 5.45
C SER A 106 18.27 -6.69 4.95
N ARG A 107 17.08 -7.27 5.21
CA ARG A 107 16.74 -8.62 4.73
C ARG A 107 16.76 -8.72 3.19
N PRO A 108 16.00 -7.91 2.43
CA PRO A 108 16.07 -7.91 0.97
C PRO A 108 17.50 -7.77 0.40
N GLY A 109 18.31 -6.86 0.95
CA GLY A 109 19.68 -6.64 0.48
C GLY A 109 20.58 -7.85 0.70
N HIS A 110 20.50 -8.48 1.88
CA HIS A 110 21.21 -9.71 2.20
C HIS A 110 20.79 -10.90 1.31
N VAL A 111 19.48 -11.04 1.06
CA VAL A 111 18.97 -12.06 0.13
C VAL A 111 19.49 -11.81 -1.28
N ALA A 112 19.50 -10.56 -1.74
CA ALA A 112 20.02 -10.21 -3.07
C ALA A 112 21.49 -10.62 -3.23
N MET A 113 22.37 -10.24 -2.30
CA MET A 113 23.80 -10.53 -2.42
C MET A 113 24.16 -12.02 -2.27
N LEU A 114 23.43 -12.79 -1.44
CA LEU A 114 23.77 -14.18 -1.14
C LEU A 114 22.98 -15.20 -1.98
N ALA A 115 21.79 -14.85 -2.47
CA ALA A 115 20.94 -15.75 -3.26
C ALA A 115 20.81 -15.33 -4.73
N GLY A 116 21.21 -14.10 -5.09
CA GLY A 116 21.14 -13.61 -6.46
C GLY A 116 19.71 -13.31 -6.93
N ILE A 117 18.78 -13.12 -6.00
CA ILE A 117 17.36 -12.83 -6.26
C ILE A 117 16.93 -11.56 -5.54
N TYR A 118 16.02 -10.80 -6.16
CA TYR A 118 15.37 -9.68 -5.46
C TYR A 118 14.23 -10.16 -4.57
N GLU A 119 13.74 -9.26 -3.73
CA GLU A 119 12.66 -9.52 -2.78
C GLU A 119 11.44 -10.19 -3.43
N ASP A 120 10.94 -11.24 -2.80
CA ASP A 120 9.74 -11.96 -3.25
C ASP A 120 8.49 -11.11 -2.94
N PRO A 121 7.72 -10.67 -3.96
CA PRO A 121 6.51 -9.87 -3.72
C PRO A 121 5.49 -10.56 -2.83
N SER A 122 5.45 -11.90 -2.81
CA SER A 122 4.53 -12.67 -1.97
C SER A 122 4.81 -12.50 -0.46
N ALA A 123 5.97 -11.98 -0.07
CA ALA A 123 6.30 -11.66 1.32
C ALA A 123 5.37 -10.60 1.94
N ILE A 124 4.61 -9.86 1.12
CA ILE A 124 3.52 -8.98 1.59
C ILE A 124 2.50 -9.71 2.47
N LEU A 125 2.24 -11.00 2.19
CA LEU A 125 1.32 -11.84 2.97
C LEU A 125 1.85 -12.18 4.37
N LYS A 126 3.14 -11.95 4.61
CA LYS A 126 3.82 -12.08 5.91
C LYS A 126 4.18 -10.71 6.50
N GLY A 127 3.62 -9.63 5.96
CA GLY A 127 3.93 -8.26 6.37
C GLY A 127 5.41 -7.92 6.21
N TRP A 128 6.07 -8.50 5.20
CA TRP A 128 7.50 -8.30 4.89
C TRP A 128 8.49 -8.79 5.96
N LYS A 129 8.00 -9.46 7.01
CA LYS A 129 8.83 -9.95 8.12
C LYS A 129 9.57 -11.24 7.81
N SER A 130 9.14 -11.97 6.79
CA SER A 130 9.71 -13.28 6.46
C SER A 130 9.43 -13.67 5.02
N ASN A 131 10.40 -14.32 4.37
CA ASN A 131 10.16 -14.98 3.08
C ASN A 131 9.12 -16.09 3.24
N PRO A 132 8.03 -16.10 2.44
CA PRO A 132 7.00 -17.13 2.50
C PRO A 132 7.43 -18.43 1.81
N VAL A 133 8.35 -18.34 0.86
CA VAL A 133 8.94 -19.46 0.13
C VAL A 133 10.42 -19.58 0.52
N ASN A 134 10.91 -20.82 0.63
CA ASN A 134 12.33 -21.06 0.88
C ASN A 134 13.16 -20.74 -0.38
N PHE A 135 14.35 -20.21 -0.16
CA PHE A 135 15.28 -19.84 -1.23
C PHE A 135 16.65 -20.42 -0.94
N ASP A 136 17.42 -20.64 -2.00
CA ASP A 136 18.78 -21.16 -1.95
C ASP A 136 19.80 -20.00 -1.91
N SER A 137 20.99 -20.22 -1.35
CA SER A 137 22.01 -19.17 -1.21
C SER A 137 23.44 -19.73 -1.22
N VAL A 138 24.43 -18.84 -1.35
CA VAL A 138 25.86 -19.15 -1.21
C VAL A 138 26.16 -19.86 0.12
N ILE A 139 25.45 -19.50 1.20
CA ILE A 139 25.56 -20.18 2.49
C ILE A 139 25.05 -21.62 2.39
N ASN A 140 23.88 -21.83 1.77
CA ASN A 140 23.32 -23.18 1.57
C ASN A 140 24.16 -24.05 0.63
N GLN A 141 24.83 -23.46 -0.37
CA GLN A 141 25.68 -24.18 -1.32
C GLN A 141 27.13 -24.39 -0.85
N SER A 142 27.53 -23.73 0.24
CA SER A 142 28.86 -23.92 0.85
C SER A 142 29.07 -25.35 1.37
N ILE A 143 30.33 -25.75 1.50
CA ILE A 143 30.70 -27.02 2.17
C ILE A 143 30.47 -26.90 3.68
N ASN A 144 31.03 -25.84 4.28
CA ASN A 144 30.70 -25.38 5.63
C ASN A 144 30.54 -23.86 5.62
N ALA A 145 29.60 -23.35 6.40
CA ALA A 145 29.42 -21.92 6.61
C ALA A 145 29.44 -21.58 8.09
N TRP A 146 30.23 -20.57 8.47
CA TRP A 146 30.15 -19.94 9.77
C TRP A 146 29.65 -18.52 9.61
N ALA A 147 28.54 -18.19 10.27
CA ALA A 147 27.92 -16.87 10.20
C ALA A 147 27.86 -16.24 11.59
N TRP A 148 28.34 -14.99 11.70
CA TRP A 148 28.31 -14.21 12.92
C TRP A 148 27.58 -12.88 12.72
N GLY A 149 26.69 -12.51 13.62
CA GLY A 149 26.06 -11.18 13.61
C GLY A 149 24.64 -11.15 14.19
N SER A 150 23.79 -10.31 13.60
CA SER A 150 22.43 -10.07 14.10
C SER A 150 21.55 -11.32 13.99
N PRO A 151 20.82 -11.71 15.04
CA PRO A 151 19.90 -12.83 14.99
C PRO A 151 18.84 -12.72 13.89
N ASP A 152 18.49 -11.51 13.46
CA ASP A 152 17.46 -11.30 12.45
C ASP A 152 17.97 -11.53 11.02
N ILE A 153 19.28 -11.43 10.78
CA ILE A 153 19.90 -11.65 9.46
C ILE A 153 20.50 -13.04 9.34
N VAL A 154 21.40 -13.44 10.26
CA VAL A 154 22.16 -14.70 10.07
C VAL A 154 21.27 -15.95 10.13
N LYS A 155 20.13 -15.88 10.83
CA LYS A 155 19.18 -17.01 10.93
C LYS A 155 18.36 -17.21 9.66
N ILE A 156 18.24 -16.20 8.79
CA ILE A 156 17.46 -16.31 7.55
C ILE A 156 18.05 -17.41 6.64
N PHE A 157 19.38 -17.54 6.62
CA PHE A 157 20.09 -18.48 5.76
C PHE A 157 20.24 -19.89 6.35
N ASN A 158 19.64 -20.17 7.51
CA ASN A 158 19.66 -21.50 8.12
C ASN A 158 18.29 -21.98 8.63
N ARG A 159 17.21 -21.66 7.90
CA ARG A 159 15.85 -22.10 8.28
C ARG A 159 15.68 -23.61 8.34
N ASP A 160 16.38 -24.34 7.49
CA ASP A 160 16.33 -25.81 7.45
C ASP A 160 17.24 -26.48 8.50
N ASN A 161 17.91 -25.68 9.37
CA ASN A 161 18.85 -26.14 10.40
C ASN A 161 19.90 -27.12 9.86
N LEU A 162 20.52 -26.77 8.73
CA LEU A 162 21.54 -27.59 8.09
C LEU A 162 22.76 -27.69 9.02
N PRO A 163 23.26 -28.90 9.37
CA PRO A 163 24.37 -29.08 10.31
C PRO A 163 25.68 -28.38 9.91
N LYS A 164 25.87 -28.17 8.61
CA LYS A 164 27.03 -27.47 8.03
C LYS A 164 26.99 -25.94 8.18
N ASN A 165 25.85 -25.38 8.61
CA ASN A 165 25.66 -23.95 8.81
C ASN A 165 25.76 -23.66 10.32
N HIS A 166 26.90 -23.11 10.73
CA HIS A 166 27.21 -22.74 12.10
C HIS A 166 26.83 -21.27 12.34
N ILE A 167 25.65 -21.04 12.92
CA ILE A 167 25.10 -19.71 13.15
C ILE A 167 25.39 -19.25 14.59
N HIS A 168 26.03 -18.09 14.70
CA HIS A 168 26.38 -17.47 15.98
C HIS A 168 25.83 -16.04 16.02
N SER A 169 24.87 -15.78 16.91
CA SER A 169 24.33 -14.43 17.09
C SER A 169 24.46 -13.97 18.52
N TYR A 170 24.57 -12.66 18.72
CA TYR A 170 24.34 -12.04 20.02
C TYR A 170 22.84 -12.03 20.37
N ASP A 171 22.53 -11.59 21.59
CA ASP A 171 21.15 -11.45 22.07
C ASP A 171 20.50 -10.20 21.46
N ALA A 172 19.30 -10.30 20.87
CA ALA A 172 18.64 -9.17 20.21
C ALA A 172 18.49 -7.92 21.12
N ARG A 173 18.50 -8.07 22.45
CA ARG A 173 18.41 -6.96 23.41
C ARG A 173 19.63 -6.02 23.40
N ILE A 174 20.74 -6.41 22.77
CA ILE A 174 21.91 -5.54 22.65
C ILE A 174 21.83 -4.57 21.45
N GLU A 175 20.91 -4.80 20.49
CA GLU A 175 20.66 -3.96 19.29
C GLU A 175 19.89 -2.65 19.59
N ASP A 176 19.93 -2.18 20.85
CA ASP A 176 19.20 -0.99 21.28
C ASP A 176 19.84 0.28 20.71
N PHE A 177 19.16 0.93 19.76
CA PHE A 177 19.57 2.17 19.09
C PHE A 177 19.79 3.37 20.05
N GLY A 178 19.30 3.29 21.30
CA GLY A 178 19.45 4.35 22.29
C GLY A 178 20.77 4.32 23.08
N LYS A 179 21.64 3.33 22.85
CA LYS A 179 22.93 3.21 23.55
C LYS A 179 24.04 3.98 22.85
N GLU A 180 24.93 4.58 23.64
CA GLU A 180 26.02 5.44 23.17
C GLU A 180 27.11 4.71 22.36
N ASP A 181 27.24 3.38 22.49
CA ASP A 181 28.29 2.60 21.81
C ASP A 181 27.70 1.47 20.95
N THR A 182 27.41 1.79 19.69
CA THR A 182 26.91 0.81 18.70
C THR A 182 28.00 -0.11 18.16
N GLY A 183 29.28 0.28 18.30
CA GLY A 183 30.43 -0.51 17.83
C GLY A 183 30.66 -1.80 18.60
N VAL A 184 30.02 -1.96 19.76
CA VAL A 184 29.99 -3.21 20.53
C VAL A 184 29.41 -4.37 19.71
N LEU A 185 28.45 -4.11 18.81
CA LEU A 185 27.85 -5.13 17.94
C LEU A 185 28.88 -5.72 16.99
N ASP A 186 29.66 -4.85 16.34
CA ASP A 186 30.69 -5.24 15.37
C ASP A 186 31.90 -5.85 16.08
N THR A 187 32.30 -5.28 17.22
CA THR A 187 33.36 -5.81 18.08
C THR A 187 33.05 -7.23 18.54
N TRP A 188 31.80 -7.52 18.91
CA TRP A 188 31.39 -8.88 19.27
C TRP A 188 31.63 -9.87 18.14
N VAL A 189 31.32 -9.51 16.89
CA VAL A 189 31.53 -10.37 15.73
C VAL A 189 33.02 -10.64 15.54
N PHE A 190 33.85 -9.61 15.56
CA PHE A 190 35.29 -9.74 15.38
C PHE A 190 35.95 -10.54 16.52
N ASP A 191 35.56 -10.31 17.77
CA ASP A 191 36.05 -11.07 18.92
C ASP A 191 35.71 -12.55 18.81
N ARG A 192 34.48 -12.88 18.38
CA ARG A 192 34.06 -14.28 18.18
C ARG A 192 34.85 -14.96 17.07
N VAL A 193 35.10 -14.27 15.97
CA VAL A 193 35.91 -14.81 14.87
C VAL A 193 37.38 -14.98 15.29
N ASN A 194 37.93 -14.04 16.07
CA ASN A 194 39.28 -14.12 16.62
C ASN A 194 39.43 -15.33 17.57
N ILE A 195 38.46 -15.52 18.49
CA ILE A 195 38.38 -16.68 19.38
C ILE A 195 38.29 -17.96 18.57
N PHE A 196 37.39 -18.03 17.58
CA PHE A 196 37.22 -19.18 16.71
C PHE A 196 38.53 -19.56 16.00
N LEU A 197 39.20 -18.60 15.34
CA LEU A 197 40.43 -18.87 14.60
C LEU A 197 41.60 -19.30 15.51
N LYS A 198 41.78 -18.65 16.67
CA LYS A 198 42.89 -18.97 17.58
C LYS A 198 42.64 -20.22 18.42
N ASN A 199 41.43 -20.37 18.95
CA ASN A 199 41.14 -21.39 19.94
C ASN A 199 40.52 -22.65 19.33
N GLU A 200 39.72 -22.52 18.27
CA GLU A 200 39.08 -23.67 17.63
C GLU A 200 39.91 -24.16 16.45
N VAL A 201 40.20 -23.30 15.46
CA VAL A 201 40.92 -23.71 14.25
C VAL A 201 42.39 -24.01 14.53
N SER A 202 43.14 -23.05 15.08
CA SER A 202 44.60 -23.18 15.25
C SER A 202 45.00 -24.25 16.27
N ASN A 203 44.16 -24.47 17.29
CA ASN A 203 44.41 -25.47 18.33
C ASN A 203 43.71 -26.81 18.06
N CYS A 204 43.02 -26.96 16.92
CA CYS A 204 42.38 -28.21 16.57
C CYS A 204 43.43 -29.31 16.38
N LYS A 205 43.29 -30.40 17.13
CA LYS A 205 44.19 -31.57 17.06
C LYS A 205 43.52 -32.82 16.47
N THR A 206 42.19 -32.87 16.46
CA THR A 206 41.39 -34.03 16.05
C THR A 206 40.19 -33.59 15.23
N ASN A 207 39.92 -34.27 14.10
CA ASN A 207 38.80 -33.96 13.19
C ASN A 207 38.77 -32.50 12.72
N CYS A 208 39.89 -31.99 12.19
CA CYS A 208 40.03 -30.58 11.79
C CYS A 208 39.74 -30.33 10.30
N ASN A 209 39.54 -31.39 9.52
CA ASN A 209 39.51 -31.32 8.06
C ASN A 209 38.46 -30.33 7.54
N HIS A 210 37.29 -30.27 8.18
CA HIS A 210 36.19 -29.38 7.81
C HIS A 210 36.59 -27.90 7.85
N TYR A 211 37.54 -27.48 8.69
CA TYR A 211 38.05 -26.10 8.70
C TYR A 211 38.91 -25.76 7.48
N PHE A 212 39.55 -26.75 6.86
CA PHE A 212 40.52 -26.58 5.76
C PHE A 212 39.98 -27.02 4.39
N GLU A 213 38.74 -27.53 4.35
CA GLU A 213 38.05 -27.90 3.12
C GLU A 213 37.86 -26.71 2.17
N GLN A 214 37.79 -27.02 0.87
CA GLN A 214 37.49 -26.06 -0.18
C GLN A 214 35.98 -25.81 -0.23
N GLY A 215 35.57 -24.55 -0.40
CA GLY A 215 34.16 -24.17 -0.45
C GLY A 215 33.61 -23.70 0.90
N ASN A 216 34.49 -23.37 1.85
CA ASN A 216 34.14 -22.84 3.15
C ASN A 216 33.80 -21.33 3.08
N VAL A 217 32.76 -20.92 3.80
CA VAL A 217 32.27 -19.54 3.86
C VAL A 217 32.30 -19.02 5.29
N PHE A 218 32.86 -17.83 5.49
CA PHE A 218 32.83 -17.09 6.74
C PHE A 218 32.06 -15.79 6.50
N PHE A 219 30.83 -15.72 7.00
CA PHE A 219 29.94 -14.56 6.84
C PHE A 219 29.91 -13.73 8.11
N LEU A 220 30.42 -12.50 8.04
CA LEU A 220 30.49 -11.57 9.15
C LEU A 220 29.53 -10.41 8.87
N HIS A 221 28.41 -10.41 9.57
CA HIS A 221 27.39 -9.38 9.51
C HIS A 221 27.60 -8.32 10.59
N LEU A 222 27.89 -7.10 10.18
CA LEU A 222 28.30 -5.98 11.03
C LEU A 222 27.18 -4.94 11.06
N LEU A 223 26.36 -4.96 12.12
CA LEU A 223 25.14 -4.14 12.28
C LEU A 223 25.41 -2.74 12.86
N GLY A 224 26.57 -2.51 13.47
CA GLY A 224 26.81 -1.30 14.27
C GLY A 224 26.72 0.00 13.46
N ILE A 225 27.06 -0.04 12.16
CA ILE A 225 27.03 1.13 11.27
C ILE A 225 25.58 1.55 10.99
N ASP A 226 24.71 0.62 10.62
CA ASP A 226 23.27 0.87 10.46
C ASP A 226 22.65 1.42 11.75
N THR A 227 22.97 0.79 12.89
CA THR A 227 22.51 1.23 14.21
C THR A 227 22.93 2.67 14.51
N ALA A 228 24.18 3.02 14.21
CA ALA A 228 24.67 4.40 14.34
C ALA A 228 24.00 5.36 13.34
N GLY A 229 23.67 4.87 12.15
CA GLY A 229 22.98 5.62 11.10
C GLY A 229 21.58 6.03 11.53
N HIS A 230 20.80 5.11 12.09
CA HIS A 230 19.48 5.42 12.67
C HIS A 230 19.55 6.32 13.90
N GLY A 231 20.42 5.98 14.85
CA GLY A 231 20.50 6.67 16.15
C GLY A 231 21.10 8.08 16.05
N TYR A 232 22.19 8.23 15.28
CA TYR A 232 23.03 9.44 15.29
C TYR A 232 23.12 10.14 13.92
N LYS A 233 22.66 9.50 12.85
CA LYS A 233 22.72 9.95 11.44
C LYS A 233 24.11 9.76 10.81
N PRO A 234 24.19 9.58 9.48
CA PRO A 234 25.45 9.28 8.78
C PRO A 234 26.56 10.35 8.75
N HIS A 235 26.33 11.54 9.31
CA HIS A 235 27.34 12.61 9.43
C HIS A 235 27.89 12.76 10.85
N SER A 236 27.41 11.93 11.78
CA SER A 236 27.79 11.96 13.19
C SER A 236 29.18 11.39 13.44
N LYS A 237 29.75 11.72 14.61
CA LYS A 237 31.03 11.16 15.02
C LYS A 237 30.90 9.67 15.32
N GLU A 238 29.77 9.26 15.85
CA GLU A 238 29.41 7.88 16.19
C GLU A 238 29.43 7.00 14.93
N TYR A 239 28.75 7.43 13.87
CA TYR A 239 28.76 6.72 12.58
C TYR A 239 30.16 6.64 11.97
N ILE A 240 30.90 7.76 11.95
CA ILE A 240 32.26 7.81 11.38
C ILE A 240 33.24 6.97 12.19
N ASN A 241 33.21 7.05 13.52
CA ASN A 241 34.07 6.27 14.41
C ASN A 241 33.79 4.78 14.25
N ASN A 242 32.53 4.38 14.05
CA ASN A 242 32.21 2.99 13.82
C ASN A 242 32.74 2.47 12.47
N ILE A 243 32.72 3.29 11.42
CA ILE A 243 33.38 2.96 10.14
C ILE A 243 34.90 2.75 10.34
N ILE A 244 35.56 3.64 11.09
CA ILE A 244 37.00 3.52 11.40
C ILE A 244 37.26 2.22 12.18
N LEU A 245 36.44 1.93 13.19
CA LEU A 245 36.53 0.69 13.98
C LEU A 245 36.40 -0.55 13.09
N VAL A 246 35.46 -0.56 12.16
CA VAL A 246 35.26 -1.68 11.22
C VAL A 246 36.47 -1.84 10.29
N ASP A 247 37.01 -0.76 9.72
CA ASP A 247 38.21 -0.81 8.87
C ASP A 247 39.44 -1.37 9.60
N GLU A 248 39.67 -0.92 10.84
CA GLU A 248 40.77 -1.41 11.69
C GLU A 248 40.63 -2.90 12.01
N ASN A 249 39.42 -3.35 12.35
CA ASN A 249 39.20 -4.76 12.67
C ASN A 249 39.26 -5.67 11.42
N ILE A 250 38.77 -5.20 10.26
CA ILE A 250 38.93 -5.93 9.00
C ILE A 250 40.41 -6.17 8.69
N LYS A 251 41.28 -5.17 8.91
CA LYS A 251 42.73 -5.31 8.76
C LYS A 251 43.30 -6.41 9.63
N GLU A 252 42.94 -6.43 10.92
CA GLU A 252 43.46 -7.43 11.87
C GLU A 252 42.92 -8.84 11.59
N ILE A 253 41.64 -8.97 11.24
CA ILE A 253 41.05 -10.26 10.84
C ILE A 253 41.68 -10.77 9.53
N THR A 254 41.90 -9.91 8.54
CA THR A 254 42.57 -10.28 7.28
C THR A 254 43.95 -10.86 7.55
N LYS A 255 44.76 -10.18 8.39
CA LYS A 255 46.07 -10.70 8.82
C LYS A 255 45.94 -12.04 9.55
N LEU A 256 44.95 -12.17 10.44
CA LEU A 256 44.75 -13.37 11.23
C LEU A 256 44.42 -14.58 10.34
N PHE A 257 43.46 -14.44 9.41
CA PHE A 257 43.13 -15.49 8.45
C PHE A 257 44.36 -15.93 7.63
N ASN A 258 45.15 -14.98 7.14
CA ASN A 258 46.37 -15.30 6.38
C ASN A 258 47.49 -15.90 7.25
N SER A 259 47.50 -15.61 8.55
CA SER A 259 48.45 -16.23 9.49
C SER A 259 48.10 -17.67 9.84
N VAL A 260 46.80 -17.98 9.94
CA VAL A 260 46.25 -19.30 10.29
C VAL A 260 46.26 -20.22 9.07
N TYR A 261 45.80 -19.72 7.92
CA TYR A 261 45.76 -20.45 6.66
C TYR A 261 46.92 -20.02 5.75
N LYS A 262 48.02 -20.79 5.79
CA LYS A 262 49.29 -20.48 5.09
C LYS A 262 49.36 -20.96 3.64
N ASP A 263 48.21 -21.19 3.00
CA ASP A 263 48.09 -21.72 1.64
C ASP A 263 47.72 -20.61 0.61
N ASN A 264 47.69 -19.34 1.02
CA ASN A 264 47.30 -18.19 0.20
C ASN A 264 45.98 -18.39 -0.57
N SER A 265 45.07 -19.21 -0.06
CA SER A 265 43.82 -19.58 -0.72
C SER A 265 42.58 -18.92 -0.09
N ASN A 266 42.77 -17.76 0.53
CA ASN A 266 41.70 -16.95 1.11
C ASN A 266 41.30 -15.84 0.13
N VAL A 267 40.00 -15.62 -0.03
CA VAL A 267 39.45 -14.45 -0.71
C VAL A 267 38.57 -13.67 0.27
N PHE A 268 38.66 -12.34 0.20
CA PHE A 268 37.94 -11.43 1.06
C PHE A 268 37.04 -10.54 0.20
N VAL A 269 35.81 -10.34 0.64
CA VAL A 269 34.85 -9.42 0.02
C VAL A 269 34.22 -8.56 1.11
N PHE A 270 34.27 -7.25 0.91
CA PHE A 270 33.63 -6.26 1.77
C PHE A 270 32.52 -5.56 0.99
N THR A 271 31.32 -5.50 1.57
CA THR A 271 30.18 -4.81 0.95
C THR A 271 29.14 -4.34 1.98
N SER A 272 28.00 -3.83 1.50
CA SER A 272 26.83 -3.47 2.30
C SER A 272 25.55 -3.97 1.61
N ASP A 273 24.49 -4.14 2.39
CA ASP A 273 23.15 -4.50 1.95
C ASP A 273 22.33 -3.29 1.45
N HIS A 274 22.46 -2.15 2.12
CA HIS A 274 21.97 -0.86 1.66
C HIS A 274 22.84 0.28 2.22
N GLY A 275 22.53 1.50 1.81
CA GLY A 275 23.06 2.71 2.41
C GLY A 275 22.05 3.37 3.37
N MET A 276 22.27 4.65 3.65
CA MET A 276 21.49 5.38 4.64
C MET A 276 21.29 6.84 4.19
N THR A 277 20.07 7.36 4.38
CA THR A 277 19.73 8.77 4.15
C THR A 277 20.44 9.68 5.14
N ASP A 278 20.57 10.95 4.77
CA ASP A 278 21.08 11.98 5.69
C ASP A 278 20.21 12.14 6.95
N TRP A 279 18.97 11.66 6.90
CA TRP A 279 18.03 11.65 8.02
C TRP A 279 18.18 10.44 8.95
N GLY A 280 19.01 9.46 8.61
CA GLY A 280 19.12 8.21 9.38
C GLY A 280 17.92 7.29 9.13
N SER A 281 17.47 7.20 7.88
CA SER A 281 16.42 6.29 7.42
C SER A 281 16.87 5.59 6.15
N HIS A 282 16.28 4.44 5.85
CA HIS A 282 16.37 3.75 4.57
C HIS A 282 15.00 3.13 4.20
N GLY A 283 14.94 2.29 3.15
CA GLY A 283 13.73 1.63 2.64
C GLY A 283 13.21 2.20 1.30
N THR A 284 13.78 3.31 0.81
CA THR A 284 13.38 4.00 -0.43
C THR A 284 14.47 4.00 -1.51
N GLY A 285 14.26 4.77 -2.58
CA GLY A 285 15.06 4.69 -3.81
C GLY A 285 16.14 5.76 -3.99
N LEU A 286 16.57 6.45 -2.92
CA LEU A 286 17.57 7.50 -3.05
C LEU A 286 18.98 6.90 -3.28
N ASP A 287 19.85 7.63 -3.98
CA ASP A 287 21.20 7.15 -4.32
C ASP A 287 22.02 6.76 -3.08
N HIS A 288 21.88 7.51 -1.99
CA HIS A 288 22.58 7.22 -0.74
C HIS A 288 22.09 5.95 -0.03
N GLU A 289 20.92 5.41 -0.41
CA GLU A 289 20.41 4.11 0.05
C GLU A 289 20.76 3.00 -0.93
N THR A 290 20.74 3.32 -2.23
CA THR A 290 20.84 2.33 -3.31
C THR A 290 22.27 2.06 -3.79
N GLN A 291 23.23 2.91 -3.42
CA GLN A 291 24.64 2.74 -3.74
C GLN A 291 25.42 2.26 -2.53
N THR A 292 25.90 1.02 -2.60
CA THR A 292 26.70 0.37 -1.55
C THR A 292 28.13 0.13 -2.03
N PRO A 293 29.14 0.14 -1.15
CA PRO A 293 30.50 -0.19 -1.56
C PRO A 293 30.63 -1.68 -1.86
N VAL A 294 31.49 -2.03 -2.80
CA VAL A 294 32.01 -3.41 -2.95
C VAL A 294 33.52 -3.34 -3.18
N ILE A 295 34.28 -4.10 -2.39
CA ILE A 295 35.73 -4.22 -2.49
C ILE A 295 36.08 -5.70 -2.30
N ALA A 296 36.86 -6.27 -3.21
CA ALA A 296 37.34 -7.65 -3.11
C ALA A 296 38.86 -7.70 -3.22
N TRP A 297 39.49 -8.64 -2.51
CA TRP A 297 40.94 -8.87 -2.56
C TRP A 297 41.32 -10.29 -2.14
N GLY A 298 42.57 -10.68 -2.38
CA GLY A 298 43.08 -12.01 -2.09
C GLY A 298 43.07 -12.93 -3.32
N ALA A 299 42.95 -14.24 -3.08
CA ALA A 299 43.13 -15.26 -4.11
C ALA A 299 42.09 -15.12 -5.24
N GLY A 300 42.57 -15.03 -6.49
CA GLY A 300 41.73 -14.96 -7.68
C GLY A 300 41.15 -13.58 -8.00
N ILE A 301 41.46 -12.55 -7.22
CA ILE A 301 40.98 -11.20 -7.48
C ILE A 301 41.96 -10.43 -8.37
N ARG A 302 41.41 -9.69 -9.33
CA ARG A 302 42.16 -8.77 -10.19
C ARG A 302 42.43 -7.47 -9.46
N LYS A 303 43.65 -6.97 -9.58
CA LYS A 303 43.95 -5.58 -9.23
C LYS A 303 43.40 -4.66 -10.31
N ASN A 304 42.48 -3.77 -9.95
CA ASN A 304 41.91 -2.79 -10.86
C ASN A 304 42.01 -1.37 -10.29
N ASP A 305 42.60 -0.46 -11.07
CA ASP A 305 42.63 0.96 -10.72
C ASP A 305 41.31 1.68 -11.09
N GLN A 306 40.45 1.02 -11.87
CA GLN A 306 39.16 1.55 -12.33
C GLN A 306 37.98 0.93 -11.58
N GLN A 307 36.98 1.77 -11.32
CA GLN A 307 35.72 1.39 -10.70
C GLN A 307 34.96 0.34 -11.53
N GLN A 308 34.53 -0.75 -10.88
CA GLN A 308 33.79 -1.87 -11.46
C GLN A 308 32.41 -2.00 -10.81
N ASP A 309 31.43 -1.29 -11.33
CA ASP A 309 30.07 -1.30 -10.77
C ASP A 309 29.31 -2.57 -11.13
N ILE A 310 28.48 -3.05 -10.19
CA ILE A 310 27.71 -4.29 -10.31
C ILE A 310 26.28 -4.10 -9.78
N LYS A 311 25.36 -4.98 -10.15
CA LYS A 311 24.10 -5.10 -9.40
C LYS A 311 24.37 -5.91 -8.14
N GLN A 312 23.64 -5.64 -7.06
CA GLN A 312 23.85 -6.37 -5.81
C GLN A 312 23.66 -7.89 -5.96
N ILE A 313 22.75 -8.34 -6.82
CA ILE A 313 22.53 -9.77 -7.12
C ILE A 313 23.71 -10.45 -7.83
N ASP A 314 24.59 -9.67 -8.46
CA ASP A 314 25.77 -10.18 -9.17
C ASP A 314 26.86 -10.68 -8.20
N LEU A 315 26.74 -10.34 -6.91
CA LEU A 315 27.61 -10.88 -5.86
C LEU A 315 27.43 -12.39 -5.71
N ALA A 316 26.22 -12.93 -5.77
CA ALA A 316 25.98 -14.35 -5.58
C ALA A 316 26.80 -15.26 -6.54
N PRO A 317 26.78 -15.06 -7.88
CA PRO A 317 27.62 -15.83 -8.78
C PRO A 317 29.12 -15.50 -8.64
N LEU A 318 29.51 -14.28 -8.26
CA LEU A 318 30.90 -13.94 -7.97
C LEU A 318 31.43 -14.78 -6.79
N LEU A 319 30.73 -14.74 -5.66
CA LEU A 319 31.09 -15.44 -4.43
C LEU A 319 31.15 -16.95 -4.68
N ALA A 320 30.18 -17.51 -5.38
CA ALA A 320 30.16 -18.93 -5.74
C ALA A 320 31.34 -19.33 -6.64
N SER A 321 31.72 -18.48 -7.61
CA SER A 321 32.82 -18.74 -8.55
C SER A 321 34.20 -18.68 -7.90
N LEU A 322 34.40 -17.77 -6.94
CA LEU A 322 35.69 -17.63 -6.26
C LEU A 322 36.09 -18.88 -5.48
N ILE A 323 35.14 -19.63 -4.94
CA ILE A 323 35.39 -20.84 -4.12
C ILE A 323 34.89 -22.16 -4.74
N GLY A 324 34.30 -22.11 -5.94
CA GLY A 324 33.98 -23.32 -6.73
C GLY A 324 32.80 -24.13 -6.21
N ILE A 325 31.85 -23.46 -5.54
CA ILE A 325 30.59 -24.07 -5.09
C ILE A 325 29.50 -23.90 -6.15
N ASN A 326 28.32 -24.48 -5.93
CA ASN A 326 27.20 -24.26 -6.84
C ASN A 326 26.73 -22.80 -6.78
N ILE A 327 26.33 -22.28 -7.94
CA ILE A 327 25.60 -21.03 -8.02
C ILE A 327 24.22 -21.26 -7.39
N PRO A 328 23.68 -20.33 -6.57
CA PRO A 328 22.35 -20.51 -6.00
C PRO A 328 21.30 -20.72 -7.08
N ILE A 329 20.41 -21.71 -6.87
CA ILE A 329 19.52 -22.30 -7.89
C ILE A 329 18.55 -21.31 -8.57
N ASN A 330 18.28 -20.16 -7.96
CA ASN A 330 17.40 -19.13 -8.55
C ASN A 330 18.15 -17.83 -8.87
N SER A 331 19.49 -17.83 -8.81
CA SER A 331 20.29 -16.63 -9.01
C SER A 331 20.11 -16.06 -10.42
N LEU A 332 19.68 -14.80 -10.48
CA LEU A 332 19.59 -14.00 -11.70
C LEU A 332 20.82 -13.10 -11.90
N GLY A 333 21.81 -13.21 -11.02
CA GLY A 333 23.05 -12.43 -11.09
C GLY A 333 23.90 -12.80 -12.31
N ILE A 334 24.60 -11.79 -12.84
CA ILE A 334 25.58 -11.93 -13.91
C ILE A 334 26.98 -11.86 -13.30
N LEU A 335 27.84 -12.85 -13.62
CA LEU A 335 29.20 -12.93 -13.10
C LEU A 335 30.02 -11.68 -13.47
N PRO A 336 30.49 -10.88 -12.51
CA PRO A 336 31.27 -9.67 -12.79
C PRO A 336 32.73 -10.03 -13.09
N VAL A 337 33.00 -10.38 -14.36
CA VAL A 337 34.31 -10.86 -14.85
C VAL A 337 35.47 -9.90 -14.58
N GLY A 338 35.18 -8.59 -14.45
CA GLY A 338 36.17 -7.56 -14.12
C GLY A 338 36.88 -7.79 -12.79
N TYR A 339 36.24 -8.46 -11.83
CA TYR A 339 36.82 -8.77 -10.52
C TYR A 339 37.79 -9.96 -10.55
N LEU A 340 37.77 -10.80 -11.59
CA LEU A 340 38.46 -12.09 -11.61
C LEU A 340 39.84 -12.01 -12.29
N ASN A 341 40.82 -12.65 -11.65
CA ASN A 341 42.16 -12.90 -12.15
C ASN A 341 42.43 -14.41 -12.16
N VAL A 342 41.91 -15.08 -13.19
CA VAL A 342 42.08 -16.51 -13.44
C VAL A 342 42.48 -16.71 -14.90
N ASP A 343 42.99 -17.90 -15.23
CA ASP A 343 43.33 -18.21 -16.62
C ASP A 343 42.09 -18.21 -17.51
N LYS A 344 42.31 -18.03 -18.82
CA LYS A 344 41.24 -17.92 -19.81
C LYS A 344 40.28 -19.12 -19.78
N TYR A 345 40.81 -20.34 -19.61
CA TYR A 345 39.98 -21.55 -19.64
C TYR A 345 39.02 -21.56 -18.45
N ASN A 346 39.53 -21.29 -17.25
CA ASN A 346 38.73 -21.23 -16.03
C ASN A 346 37.71 -20.08 -16.06
N LEU A 347 38.08 -18.90 -16.59
CA LEU A 347 37.15 -17.78 -16.74
C LEU A 347 35.98 -18.14 -17.68
N VAL A 348 36.29 -18.79 -18.80
CA VAL A 348 35.28 -19.28 -19.74
C VAL A 348 34.38 -20.33 -19.07
N GLU A 349 34.95 -21.27 -18.29
CA GLU A 349 34.18 -22.25 -17.52
C GLU A 349 33.19 -21.56 -16.57
N MET A 350 33.64 -20.59 -15.79
CA MET A 350 32.80 -19.83 -14.84
C MET A 350 31.66 -19.07 -15.53
N ILE A 351 31.95 -18.36 -16.64
CA ILE A 351 30.93 -17.65 -17.42
C ILE A 351 29.90 -18.66 -17.97
N MET A 352 30.37 -19.77 -18.53
CA MET A 352 29.48 -20.81 -19.06
C MET A 352 28.64 -21.48 -17.97
N SER A 353 29.15 -21.66 -16.75
CA SER A 353 28.37 -22.16 -15.61
C SER A 353 27.27 -21.19 -15.20
N ASN A 354 27.54 -19.87 -15.17
CA ASN A 354 26.52 -18.86 -14.90
C ASN A 354 25.44 -18.82 -15.99
N ILE A 355 25.81 -18.97 -17.26
CA ILE A 355 24.85 -19.12 -18.37
C ILE A 355 24.00 -20.38 -18.17
N LYS A 356 24.61 -21.53 -17.84
CA LYS A 356 23.89 -22.79 -17.62
C LYS A 356 22.86 -22.64 -16.50
N GLU A 357 23.20 -21.98 -15.41
CA GLU A 357 22.26 -21.70 -14.31
C GLU A 357 21.03 -20.92 -14.81
N LEU A 358 21.24 -19.79 -15.50
CA LEU A 358 20.16 -18.98 -16.08
C LEU A 358 19.35 -19.75 -17.13
N VAL A 359 20.01 -20.61 -17.91
CA VAL A 359 19.38 -21.50 -18.89
C VAL A 359 18.48 -22.52 -18.21
N GLU A 360 18.87 -23.10 -17.07
CA GLU A 360 18.03 -24.04 -16.32
C GLU A 360 16.78 -23.34 -15.77
N ILE A 361 16.93 -22.12 -15.21
CA ILE A 361 15.79 -21.30 -14.76
C ILE A 361 14.83 -20.99 -15.93
N PHE A 362 15.38 -20.54 -17.06
CA PHE A 362 14.60 -20.27 -18.27
C PHE A 362 13.88 -21.53 -18.76
N LYS A 363 14.59 -22.66 -18.88
CA LYS A 363 14.05 -23.92 -19.35
C LYS A 363 12.93 -24.42 -18.46
N GLN A 364 13.10 -24.37 -17.14
CA GLN A 364 12.11 -24.85 -16.19
C GLN A 364 10.81 -24.04 -16.30
N LYS A 365 10.90 -22.71 -16.34
CA LYS A 365 9.72 -21.84 -16.52
C LYS A 365 9.08 -22.01 -17.90
N MET A 366 9.90 -22.15 -18.95
CA MET A 366 9.43 -22.41 -20.31
C MET A 366 8.65 -23.71 -20.39
N LEU A 367 9.21 -24.83 -19.91
CA LEU A 367 8.57 -26.15 -19.95
C LEU A 367 7.27 -26.19 -19.15
N ARG A 368 7.27 -25.61 -17.94
CA ARG A 368 6.06 -25.50 -17.12
C ARG A 368 4.96 -24.71 -17.83
N THR A 369 5.34 -23.64 -18.54
CA THR A 369 4.41 -22.84 -19.34
C THR A 369 3.94 -23.60 -20.57
N GLU A 370 4.82 -24.31 -21.27
CA GLU A 370 4.50 -25.13 -22.43
C GLU A 370 3.53 -26.27 -22.07
N GLU A 371 3.73 -26.93 -20.93
CA GLU A 371 2.84 -27.99 -20.42
C GLU A 371 1.45 -27.48 -20.01
N SER A 372 1.36 -26.23 -19.54
CA SER A 372 0.10 -25.65 -19.06
C SER A 372 -0.61 -24.79 -20.11
N ALA A 373 0.08 -24.24 -21.11
CA ALA A 373 -0.51 -23.32 -22.08
C ALA A 373 -1.41 -24.04 -23.08
N LEU A 374 -2.66 -23.57 -23.19
CA LEU A 374 -3.58 -24.02 -24.24
C LEU A 374 -3.08 -23.62 -25.63
N ILE A 375 -2.55 -22.40 -25.73
CA ILE A 375 -1.84 -21.88 -26.90
C ILE A 375 -0.53 -21.33 -26.36
N TYR A 376 0.55 -22.00 -26.73
CA TYR A 376 1.89 -21.64 -26.28
C TYR A 376 2.50 -20.58 -27.21
N PHE A 377 2.86 -19.44 -26.64
CA PHE A 377 3.60 -18.38 -27.30
C PHE A 377 5.04 -18.35 -26.73
N PRO A 378 6.05 -18.79 -27.48
CA PRO A 378 7.42 -18.79 -27.00
C PRO A 378 7.98 -17.37 -26.91
N PHE A 379 8.83 -17.12 -25.91
CA PHE A 379 9.56 -15.86 -25.80
C PHE A 379 10.49 -15.68 -27.00
N SER A 380 10.28 -14.63 -27.80
CA SER A 380 11.13 -14.26 -28.94
C SER A 380 11.44 -15.41 -29.92
N ASN A 381 10.52 -16.37 -30.08
CA ASN A 381 10.70 -17.61 -30.84
C ASN A 381 11.92 -18.47 -30.43
N VAL A 382 12.41 -18.31 -29.19
CA VAL A 382 13.49 -19.13 -28.64
C VAL A 382 12.90 -20.49 -28.25
N THR A 383 13.39 -21.56 -28.87
CA THR A 383 13.05 -22.94 -28.52
C THR A 383 14.16 -23.59 -27.70
N LYS A 384 13.86 -24.74 -27.08
CA LYS A 384 14.85 -25.55 -26.36
C LYS A 384 16.08 -25.89 -27.22
N ASN A 385 15.87 -26.23 -28.49
CA ASN A 385 16.96 -26.58 -29.40
C ASN A 385 17.83 -25.36 -29.71
N VAL A 386 17.22 -24.22 -30.02
CA VAL A 386 17.94 -22.96 -30.24
C VAL A 386 18.75 -22.56 -29.01
N LEU A 387 18.20 -22.78 -27.80
CA LEU A 387 18.90 -22.49 -26.55
C LEU A 387 20.12 -23.39 -26.37
N ASN A 388 19.97 -24.70 -26.59
CA ASN A 388 21.07 -25.66 -26.50
C ASN A 388 22.14 -25.39 -27.58
N GLU A 389 21.74 -25.15 -28.83
CA GLU A 389 22.64 -24.79 -29.93
C GLU A 389 23.43 -23.51 -29.62
N LYS A 390 22.79 -22.50 -29.03
CA LYS A 390 23.48 -21.28 -28.58
C LYS A 390 24.50 -21.57 -27.48
N VAL A 391 24.16 -22.38 -26.47
CA VAL A 391 25.08 -22.76 -25.38
C VAL A 391 26.27 -23.55 -25.94
N GLU A 392 26.04 -24.50 -26.84
CA GLU A 392 27.10 -25.27 -27.50
C GLU A 392 28.02 -24.36 -28.32
N LYS A 393 27.44 -23.47 -29.14
CA LYS A 393 28.19 -22.50 -29.93
C LYS A 393 29.02 -21.55 -29.05
N LEU A 394 28.47 -21.06 -27.95
CA LEU A 394 29.21 -20.23 -26.99
C LEU A 394 30.37 -21.01 -26.37
N SER A 395 30.16 -22.27 -26.03
CA SER A 395 31.22 -23.15 -25.50
C SER A 395 32.38 -23.29 -26.49
N GLU A 396 32.09 -23.44 -27.79
CA GLU A 396 33.12 -23.49 -28.84
C GLU A 396 33.86 -22.16 -29.05
N LEU A 397 33.14 -21.04 -28.91
CA LEU A 397 33.68 -19.71 -29.12
C LEU A 397 34.54 -19.22 -27.95
N GLY A 398 34.27 -19.69 -26.72
CA GLY A 398 34.97 -19.22 -25.51
C GLY A 398 36.49 -19.31 -25.59
N LEU A 399 37.02 -20.36 -26.21
CA LEU A 399 38.48 -20.49 -26.39
C LEU A 399 39.01 -19.77 -27.65
N LYS A 400 38.15 -19.50 -28.64
CA LYS A 400 38.53 -18.88 -29.93
C LYS A 400 38.55 -17.35 -29.88
N LEU A 401 37.61 -16.73 -29.15
CA LEU A 401 37.46 -15.28 -29.06
C LEU A 401 38.39 -14.65 -28.01
N SER A 402 38.54 -13.33 -28.03
CA SER A 402 39.10 -12.59 -26.90
C SER A 402 38.17 -12.70 -25.67
N ILE A 403 38.71 -12.52 -24.46
CA ILE A 403 37.90 -12.60 -23.23
C ILE A 403 36.84 -11.49 -23.22
N ASP A 404 37.19 -10.29 -23.67
CA ASP A 404 36.29 -9.14 -23.65
C ASP A 404 35.12 -9.34 -24.63
N ASP A 405 35.41 -9.76 -25.87
CA ASP A 405 34.37 -10.05 -26.87
C ASP A 405 33.46 -11.20 -26.42
N PHE A 406 34.05 -12.25 -25.83
CA PHE A 406 33.30 -13.39 -25.33
C PHE A 406 32.39 -13.00 -24.16
N SER A 407 32.90 -12.21 -23.22
CA SER A 407 32.14 -11.75 -22.04
C SER A 407 30.97 -10.87 -22.45
N LEU A 408 31.17 -9.95 -23.39
CA LEU A 408 30.10 -9.08 -23.91
C LEU A 408 28.99 -9.91 -24.58
N LEU A 409 29.36 -10.87 -25.44
CA LEU A 409 28.41 -11.77 -26.10
C LEU A 409 27.61 -12.60 -25.09
N CYS A 410 28.27 -13.08 -24.03
CA CYS A 410 27.64 -13.85 -22.97
C CYS A 410 26.69 -12.99 -22.12
N GLU A 411 27.08 -11.75 -21.80
CA GLU A 411 26.25 -10.81 -21.04
C GLU A 411 24.94 -10.50 -21.78
N ASP A 412 25.00 -10.24 -23.09
CA ASP A 412 23.81 -10.01 -23.91
C ASP A 412 22.89 -11.23 -23.93
N PHE A 413 23.47 -12.44 -23.99
CA PHE A 413 22.70 -13.68 -23.91
C PHE A 413 22.05 -13.87 -22.52
N MET A 414 22.76 -13.58 -21.43
CA MET A 414 22.23 -13.65 -20.07
C MET A 414 21.11 -12.63 -19.83
N LYS A 415 21.22 -11.41 -20.35
CA LYS A 415 20.14 -10.41 -20.31
C LYS A 415 18.88 -10.92 -21.00
N MET A 416 19.03 -11.47 -22.21
CA MET A 416 17.91 -12.09 -22.95
C MET A 416 17.28 -13.27 -22.17
N LEU A 417 18.09 -14.08 -21.47
CA LEU A 417 17.58 -15.16 -20.60
C LEU A 417 16.74 -14.60 -19.45
N ILE A 418 17.24 -13.57 -18.74
CA ILE A 418 16.53 -12.94 -17.62
C ILE A 418 15.21 -12.30 -18.08
N GLU A 419 15.19 -11.66 -19.25
CA GLU A 419 13.95 -11.14 -19.86
C GLU A 419 12.94 -12.27 -20.13
N GLY A 420 13.42 -13.41 -20.64
CA GLY A 420 12.58 -14.59 -20.85
C GLY A 420 12.05 -15.22 -19.57
N VAL A 421 12.87 -15.29 -18.51
CA VAL A 421 12.44 -15.73 -17.17
C VAL A 421 11.29 -14.85 -16.66
N ASN A 422 11.41 -13.53 -16.81
CA ASN A 422 10.36 -12.58 -16.44
C ASN A 422 9.11 -12.71 -17.31
N TYR A 423 9.26 -12.98 -18.62
CA TYR A 423 8.15 -13.24 -19.52
C TYR A 423 7.33 -14.46 -19.08
N TYR A 424 8.00 -15.59 -18.82
CA TYR A 424 7.30 -16.82 -18.41
C TYR A 424 6.70 -16.72 -17.01
N HIS A 425 7.36 -16.02 -16.08
CA HIS A 425 6.80 -15.75 -14.76
C HIS A 425 5.47 -14.97 -14.87
N ASN A 426 5.41 -13.97 -15.74
CA ASN A 426 4.22 -13.13 -15.93
C ASN A 426 3.28 -13.62 -17.04
N TYR A 427 3.48 -14.84 -17.56
CA TYR A 427 2.79 -15.33 -18.77
C TYR A 427 1.26 -15.28 -18.67
N TYR A 428 0.72 -15.65 -17.50
CA TYR A 428 -0.73 -15.65 -17.24
C TYR A 428 -1.25 -14.39 -16.56
N GLN A 429 -0.37 -13.46 -16.15
CA GLN A 429 -0.76 -12.24 -15.45
C GLN A 429 -1.80 -11.45 -16.26
N TYR A 430 -1.49 -11.13 -17.52
CA TYR A 430 -2.38 -10.35 -18.37
C TYR A 430 -3.68 -11.09 -18.75
N PRO A 431 -3.67 -12.37 -19.17
CA PRO A 431 -4.90 -13.14 -19.39
C PRO A 431 -5.84 -13.19 -18.18
N ILE A 432 -5.31 -13.40 -16.98
CA ILE A 432 -6.10 -13.44 -15.74
C ILE A 432 -6.67 -12.07 -15.45
N LEU A 433 -5.83 -11.03 -15.48
CA LEU A 433 -6.24 -9.63 -15.29
C LEU A 433 -7.36 -9.24 -16.26
N LEU A 434 -7.23 -9.57 -17.54
CA LEU A 434 -8.24 -9.28 -18.56
C LEU A 434 -9.55 -10.05 -18.31
N SER A 435 -9.45 -11.31 -17.90
CA SER A 435 -10.63 -12.12 -17.55
C SER A 435 -11.38 -11.53 -16.35
N ILE A 436 -10.68 -11.19 -15.28
CA ILE A 436 -11.28 -10.58 -14.08
C ILE A 436 -11.90 -9.22 -14.42
N SER A 437 -11.19 -8.38 -15.16
CA SER A 437 -11.69 -7.08 -15.63
C SER A 437 -12.95 -7.23 -16.47
N LEU A 438 -13.03 -8.21 -17.38
CA LEU A 438 -14.23 -8.48 -18.16
C LEU A 438 -15.41 -8.89 -17.28
N GLY A 439 -15.21 -9.78 -16.32
CA GLY A 439 -16.25 -10.19 -15.39
C GLY A 439 -16.73 -9.03 -14.50
N PHE A 440 -15.82 -8.13 -14.12
CA PHE A 440 -16.15 -6.94 -13.35
C PHE A 440 -16.84 -5.86 -14.19
N ILE A 441 -16.46 -5.67 -15.45
CA ILE A 441 -17.19 -4.82 -16.41
C ILE A 441 -18.63 -5.35 -16.59
N ILE A 442 -18.81 -6.67 -16.68
CA ILE A 442 -20.15 -7.29 -16.75
C ILE A 442 -20.95 -6.99 -15.47
N TRP A 443 -20.32 -7.02 -14.31
CA TRP A 443 -20.94 -6.60 -13.06
C TRP A 443 -21.38 -5.13 -13.07
N ILE A 444 -20.51 -4.21 -13.49
CA ILE A 444 -20.83 -2.78 -13.63
C ILE A 444 -21.98 -2.57 -14.62
N LEU A 445 -21.97 -3.29 -15.75
CA LEU A 445 -23.05 -3.26 -16.73
C LEU A 445 -24.37 -3.78 -16.15
N PHE A 446 -24.34 -4.84 -15.34
CA PHE A 446 -25.52 -5.32 -14.63
C PHE A 446 -26.09 -4.28 -13.66
N LEU A 447 -25.23 -3.56 -12.92
CA LEU A 447 -25.68 -2.45 -12.08
C LEU A 447 -26.37 -1.37 -12.92
N CYS A 448 -25.79 -0.98 -14.05
CA CYS A 448 -26.42 -0.03 -14.98
C CYS A 448 -27.78 -0.53 -15.51
N VAL A 449 -27.89 -1.81 -15.89
CA VAL A 449 -29.14 -2.44 -16.32
C VAL A 449 -30.20 -2.38 -15.22
N SER A 450 -29.80 -2.64 -13.97
CA SER A 450 -30.69 -2.59 -12.80
C SER A 450 -31.21 -1.18 -12.51
N VAL A 451 -30.40 -0.16 -12.79
CA VAL A 451 -30.73 1.26 -12.65
C VAL A 451 -31.69 1.70 -13.77
N PHE A 452 -31.39 1.41 -15.03
CA PHE A 452 -32.22 1.84 -16.17
C PHE A 452 -33.53 1.06 -16.36
N ASP A 453 -33.81 0.08 -15.49
CA ASP A 453 -34.96 -0.82 -15.48
C ASP A 453 -35.28 -1.40 -16.87
N LEU A 454 -34.24 -1.94 -17.52
CA LEU A 454 -34.40 -2.48 -18.87
C LEU A 454 -35.21 -3.77 -18.84
N GLN A 455 -36.12 -3.91 -19.81
CA GLN A 455 -36.98 -5.08 -19.90
C GLN A 455 -36.18 -6.34 -20.21
N LYS A 456 -36.51 -7.43 -19.51
CA LYS A 456 -36.07 -8.78 -19.88
C LYS A 456 -36.81 -9.23 -21.14
N ILE A 457 -36.05 -9.54 -22.17
CA ILE A 457 -36.54 -10.24 -23.35
C ILE A 457 -36.80 -11.70 -22.95
N LYS A 458 -38.04 -12.18 -23.13
CA LYS A 458 -38.38 -13.60 -22.95
C LYS A 458 -37.62 -14.44 -23.97
N SER A 459 -36.53 -15.06 -23.54
CA SER A 459 -35.73 -15.98 -24.36
C SER A 459 -35.78 -17.39 -23.76
N LYS A 460 -36.25 -18.37 -24.53
CA LYS A 460 -36.52 -19.74 -24.06
C LYS A 460 -35.42 -20.79 -24.34
N SER A 461 -34.27 -20.46 -24.97
CA SER A 461 -33.42 -21.52 -25.58
C SER A 461 -31.89 -21.35 -25.50
N TYR A 462 -31.32 -20.90 -24.37
CA TYR A 462 -29.86 -20.66 -24.30
C TYR A 462 -29.17 -21.17 -23.03
N THR A 463 -29.86 -21.91 -22.16
CA THR A 463 -29.33 -22.40 -20.86
C THR A 463 -28.24 -23.46 -21.03
N ILE A 464 -28.37 -24.28 -22.07
CA ILE A 464 -27.45 -25.39 -22.38
C ILE A 464 -26.10 -24.85 -22.90
N ARG A 465 -26.08 -23.75 -23.66
CA ARG A 465 -24.83 -23.23 -24.26
C ARG A 465 -23.84 -22.66 -23.23
N SER A 466 -24.32 -21.91 -22.24
CA SER A 466 -23.46 -21.31 -21.20
C SER A 466 -22.90 -22.33 -20.22
N THR A 467 -23.69 -23.35 -19.88
CA THR A 467 -23.22 -24.47 -19.04
C THR A 467 -22.17 -25.28 -19.78
N ILE A 468 -22.34 -25.53 -21.08
CA ILE A 468 -21.30 -26.13 -21.93
C ILE A 468 -20.03 -25.27 -21.92
N ILE A 469 -20.12 -23.94 -22.08
CA ILE A 469 -18.93 -23.06 -22.08
C ILE A 469 -18.20 -23.13 -20.73
N ILE A 470 -18.91 -23.08 -19.60
CA ILE A 470 -18.30 -23.19 -18.26
C ILE A 470 -17.58 -24.54 -18.09
N ILE A 471 -18.22 -25.62 -18.51
CA ILE A 471 -17.63 -26.97 -18.48
C ILE A 471 -16.38 -27.01 -19.38
N VAL A 472 -16.45 -26.45 -20.59
CA VAL A 472 -15.32 -26.38 -21.51
C VAL A 472 -14.17 -25.58 -20.88
N ILE A 473 -14.39 -24.38 -20.36
CA ILE A 473 -13.35 -23.59 -19.68
C ILE A 473 -12.76 -24.35 -18.50
N SER A 474 -13.58 -25.04 -17.72
CA SER A 474 -13.13 -25.83 -16.58
C SER A 474 -12.31 -27.06 -17.00
N ILE A 475 -12.70 -27.74 -18.09
CA ILE A 475 -11.93 -28.82 -18.70
C ILE A 475 -10.59 -28.27 -19.22
N LEU A 476 -10.60 -27.12 -19.89
CA LEU A 476 -9.38 -26.46 -20.37
C LEU A 476 -8.45 -26.11 -19.20
N CYS A 477 -8.96 -25.53 -18.11
CA CYS A 477 -8.17 -25.27 -16.90
C CYS A 477 -7.60 -26.55 -16.30
N LYS A 478 -8.36 -27.67 -16.36
CA LYS A 478 -7.90 -28.98 -15.90
C LYS A 478 -6.82 -29.58 -16.78
N ILE A 479 -6.93 -29.44 -18.08
CA ILE A 479 -5.89 -29.84 -19.04
C ILE A 479 -4.62 -29.02 -18.79
N SER A 480 -4.76 -27.73 -18.53
CA SER A 480 -3.67 -26.79 -18.21
C SER A 480 -3.07 -26.95 -16.80
N ASN A 481 -3.56 -27.88 -15.97
CA ASN A 481 -3.12 -28.05 -14.57
C ASN A 481 -3.11 -26.75 -13.73
N PHE A 482 -4.04 -25.84 -13.99
CA PHE A 482 -4.11 -24.59 -13.23
C PHE A 482 -4.56 -24.81 -11.78
N PRO A 483 -4.20 -23.91 -10.85
CA PRO A 483 -4.75 -23.92 -9.50
C PRO A 483 -6.26 -23.64 -9.54
N ILE A 484 -6.99 -24.10 -8.52
CA ILE A 484 -8.46 -23.96 -8.43
C ILE A 484 -8.91 -22.49 -8.54
N SER A 485 -8.11 -21.54 -8.08
CA SER A 485 -8.41 -20.11 -8.19
C SER A 485 -8.58 -19.66 -9.65
N TYR A 486 -7.80 -20.19 -10.59
CA TYR A 486 -7.88 -19.82 -12.00
C TYR A 486 -9.16 -20.32 -12.66
N TYR A 487 -9.74 -21.42 -12.18
CA TYR A 487 -11.06 -21.87 -12.63
C TYR A 487 -12.11 -20.82 -12.31
N LEU A 488 -12.02 -20.20 -11.13
CA LEU A 488 -12.92 -19.12 -10.74
C LEU A 488 -12.69 -17.90 -11.63
N TYR A 489 -11.44 -17.49 -11.83
CA TYR A 489 -11.10 -16.30 -12.63
C TYR A 489 -11.55 -16.44 -14.09
N PHE A 490 -11.20 -17.53 -14.78
CA PHE A 490 -11.54 -17.69 -16.19
C PHE A 490 -13.04 -17.92 -16.45
N ASN A 491 -13.75 -18.54 -15.51
CA ASN A 491 -15.21 -18.70 -15.64
C ASN A 491 -15.99 -17.44 -15.20
N PHE A 492 -15.37 -16.52 -14.47
CA PHE A 492 -16.05 -15.36 -13.90
C PHE A 492 -16.82 -14.54 -14.94
N PRO A 493 -16.27 -14.16 -16.11
CA PRO A 493 -17.03 -13.44 -17.14
C PRO A 493 -18.28 -14.19 -17.63
N VAL A 494 -18.16 -15.49 -17.86
CA VAL A 494 -19.24 -16.31 -18.42
C VAL A 494 -20.35 -16.52 -17.39
N ILE A 495 -19.97 -16.82 -16.15
CA ILE A 495 -20.89 -16.95 -15.01
C ILE A 495 -21.62 -15.63 -14.79
N SER A 496 -20.89 -14.51 -14.70
CA SER A 496 -21.47 -13.19 -14.52
C SER A 496 -22.40 -12.81 -15.69
N TYR A 497 -21.99 -13.04 -16.93
CA TYR A 497 -22.84 -12.74 -18.08
C TYR A 497 -24.14 -13.54 -18.02
N TYR A 498 -24.04 -14.84 -17.76
CA TYR A 498 -25.18 -15.76 -17.74
C TYR A 498 -26.18 -15.43 -16.63
N TYR A 499 -25.70 -15.17 -15.41
CA TYR A 499 -26.58 -14.92 -14.27
C TYR A 499 -27.11 -13.49 -14.19
N LEU A 500 -26.35 -12.51 -14.71
CA LEU A 500 -26.63 -11.09 -14.46
C LEU A 500 -27.22 -10.38 -15.66
N ILE A 501 -26.60 -10.51 -16.83
CA ILE A 501 -26.95 -9.71 -18.01
C ILE A 501 -27.86 -10.47 -18.98
N LYS A 502 -27.79 -11.80 -18.99
CA LYS A 502 -28.51 -12.61 -19.96
C LYS A 502 -30.01 -12.31 -19.99
N GLY A 503 -30.50 -12.03 -21.20
CA GLY A 503 -31.92 -11.74 -21.44
C GLY A 503 -32.29 -10.26 -21.29
N TYR A 504 -31.37 -9.37 -20.89
CA TYR A 504 -31.61 -7.93 -20.90
C TYR A 504 -31.27 -7.30 -22.26
N ASN A 505 -32.08 -6.34 -22.71
CA ASN A 505 -31.80 -5.57 -23.92
C ASN A 505 -30.80 -4.44 -23.66
N ILE A 506 -29.50 -4.77 -23.61
CA ILE A 506 -28.43 -3.77 -23.36
C ILE A 506 -28.40 -2.71 -24.47
N ILE A 507 -28.76 -3.05 -25.71
CA ILE A 507 -28.81 -2.11 -26.84
C ILE A 507 -29.79 -0.96 -26.55
N GLY A 508 -30.83 -1.20 -25.73
CA GLY A 508 -31.74 -0.18 -25.25
C GLY A 508 -31.08 0.92 -24.39
N MET A 509 -29.85 0.73 -23.92
CA MET A 509 -29.07 1.77 -23.23
C MET A 509 -28.47 2.80 -24.20
N ILE A 510 -28.07 2.38 -25.41
CA ILE A 510 -27.36 3.23 -26.37
C ILE A 510 -28.08 4.57 -26.63
N PRO A 511 -29.39 4.60 -26.96
CA PRO A 511 -30.11 5.86 -27.19
C PRO A 511 -30.34 6.69 -25.92
N LYS A 512 -30.29 6.09 -24.73
CA LYS A 512 -30.33 6.82 -23.45
C LYS A 512 -28.96 7.47 -23.18
N CYS A 513 -27.88 6.72 -23.35
CA CYS A 513 -26.51 7.20 -23.14
C CYS A 513 -26.08 8.25 -24.17
N SER A 514 -26.53 8.15 -25.43
CA SER A 514 -26.17 9.13 -26.47
C SER A 514 -26.69 10.53 -26.16
N LYS A 515 -27.85 10.64 -25.50
CA LYS A 515 -28.39 11.93 -25.00
C LYS A 515 -27.60 12.51 -23.82
N MET A 516 -26.78 11.69 -23.15
CA MET A 516 -26.04 12.05 -21.94
C MET A 516 -24.52 12.16 -22.18
N ILE A 517 -24.06 12.19 -23.44
CA ILE A 517 -22.62 12.05 -23.75
C ILE A 517 -21.72 13.05 -23.02
N TRP A 518 -22.12 14.32 -22.93
CA TRP A 518 -21.37 15.35 -22.20
C TRP A 518 -21.34 15.13 -20.69
N GLN A 519 -22.43 14.58 -20.12
CA GLN A 519 -22.47 14.23 -18.70
C GLN A 519 -21.57 13.03 -18.42
N ILE A 520 -21.54 12.03 -19.33
CA ILE A 520 -20.64 10.87 -19.22
C ILE A 520 -19.18 11.32 -19.26
N ILE A 521 -18.80 12.19 -20.21
CA ILE A 521 -17.45 12.76 -20.28
C ILE A 521 -17.10 13.47 -18.97
N PHE A 522 -18.03 14.28 -18.43
CA PHE A 522 -17.82 14.97 -17.16
C PHE A 522 -17.60 13.99 -16.01
N TYR A 523 -18.41 12.93 -15.90
CA TYR A 523 -18.23 11.91 -14.88
C TYR A 523 -16.90 11.17 -15.03
N VAL A 524 -16.49 10.80 -16.24
CA VAL A 524 -15.19 10.16 -16.49
C VAL A 524 -14.04 11.07 -16.04
N VAL A 525 -14.01 12.33 -16.47
CA VAL A 525 -12.99 13.29 -16.03
C VAL A 525 -12.98 13.44 -14.52
N GLY A 526 -14.16 13.50 -13.89
CA GLY A 526 -14.25 13.59 -12.44
C GLY A 526 -13.77 12.31 -11.73
N ILE A 527 -14.02 11.12 -12.27
CA ILE A 527 -13.49 9.84 -11.74
C ILE A 527 -11.96 9.83 -11.83
N GLU A 528 -11.38 10.22 -12.97
CA GLU A 528 -9.92 10.32 -13.12
C GLU A 528 -9.30 11.27 -12.08
N LEU A 529 -9.94 12.43 -11.85
CA LEU A 529 -9.50 13.36 -10.81
C LEU A 529 -9.65 12.79 -9.39
N LEU A 530 -10.71 12.02 -9.12
CA LEU A 530 -10.90 11.35 -7.83
C LEU A 530 -9.83 10.29 -7.58
N VAL A 531 -9.49 9.49 -8.60
CA VAL A 531 -8.42 8.48 -8.52
C VAL A 531 -7.07 9.16 -8.36
N TYR A 532 -6.78 10.21 -9.14
CA TYR A 532 -5.55 11.00 -9.00
C TYR A 532 -5.43 11.63 -7.60
N GLY A 533 -6.56 11.90 -6.92
CA GLY A 533 -6.61 12.41 -5.55
C GLY A 533 -6.00 11.53 -4.47
N PHE A 534 -5.88 10.22 -4.71
CA PHE A 534 -5.18 9.31 -3.82
C PHE A 534 -3.66 9.54 -3.87
N PHE A 535 -3.14 9.94 -5.02
CA PHE A 535 -1.72 10.25 -5.21
C PHE A 535 -1.40 11.70 -4.87
N ASN A 536 -2.28 12.63 -5.25
CA ASN A 536 -2.11 14.05 -5.00
C ASN A 536 -3.43 14.74 -4.62
N ARG A 537 -3.52 15.15 -3.35
CA ARG A 537 -4.72 15.80 -2.79
C ARG A 537 -5.10 17.10 -3.49
N SER A 538 -4.17 17.80 -4.13
CA SER A 538 -4.45 19.03 -4.87
C SER A 538 -5.43 18.82 -6.03
N SER A 539 -5.65 17.59 -6.47
CA SER A 539 -6.74 17.26 -7.41
C SER A 539 -8.13 17.63 -6.88
N TYR A 540 -8.37 17.54 -5.56
CA TYR A 540 -9.65 17.92 -4.94
C TYR A 540 -9.87 19.42 -4.99
N THR A 541 -8.80 20.24 -5.08
CA THR A 541 -8.91 21.67 -5.38
C THR A 541 -9.52 21.89 -6.75
N ILE A 542 -9.04 21.16 -7.77
CA ILE A 542 -9.56 21.23 -9.14
C ILE A 542 -11.02 20.77 -9.17
N ILE A 543 -11.33 19.64 -8.52
CA ILE A 543 -12.70 19.12 -8.42
C ILE A 543 -13.64 20.16 -7.81
N MET A 544 -13.25 20.80 -6.70
CA MET A 544 -14.10 21.81 -6.06
C MET A 544 -14.30 23.05 -6.92
N ILE A 545 -13.31 23.47 -7.72
CA ILE A 545 -13.46 24.54 -8.70
C ILE A 545 -14.45 24.15 -9.81
N LEU A 546 -14.36 22.91 -10.32
CA LEU A 546 -15.32 22.39 -11.31
C LEU A 546 -16.75 22.32 -10.74
N VAL A 547 -16.90 21.88 -9.48
CA VAL A 547 -18.18 21.87 -8.77
C VAL A 547 -18.72 23.29 -8.53
N ALA A 548 -17.85 24.27 -8.30
CA ALA A 548 -18.26 25.68 -8.21
C ALA A 548 -18.89 26.16 -9.53
N ALA A 549 -18.27 25.83 -10.67
CA ALA A 549 -18.81 26.15 -11.99
C ALA A 549 -20.09 25.35 -12.32
N TRP A 550 -20.22 24.13 -11.79
CA TRP A 550 -21.32 23.25 -12.16
C TRP A 550 -22.72 23.80 -11.80
N VAL A 551 -22.85 24.57 -10.71
CA VAL A 551 -24.15 25.16 -10.32
C VAL A 551 -24.70 26.14 -11.37
N THR A 552 -23.84 26.73 -12.19
CA THR A 552 -24.23 27.67 -13.26
C THR A 552 -24.40 26.99 -14.61
N LEU A 553 -23.69 25.87 -14.84
CA LEU A 553 -23.70 25.12 -16.10
C LEU A 553 -24.83 24.10 -16.18
N SER A 554 -25.19 23.44 -15.08
CA SER A 554 -26.26 22.43 -15.06
C SER A 554 -27.64 23.09 -15.10
N GLU A 555 -28.48 22.70 -16.07
CA GLU A 555 -29.84 23.24 -16.16
C GLU A 555 -30.69 22.96 -14.92
N SER A 556 -30.57 21.77 -14.31
CA SER A 556 -31.35 21.39 -13.13
C SER A 556 -30.92 22.19 -11.90
N LEU A 557 -29.61 22.29 -11.64
CA LEU A 557 -29.08 23.13 -10.55
C LEU A 557 -29.36 24.62 -10.78
N LYS A 558 -29.27 25.09 -12.02
CA LYS A 558 -29.54 26.49 -12.40
C LYS A 558 -31.00 26.89 -12.15
N LYS A 559 -31.96 25.98 -12.43
CA LYS A 559 -33.39 26.15 -12.14
C LYS A 559 -33.68 26.03 -10.63
N GLY A 560 -32.96 25.15 -9.94
CA GLY A 560 -33.12 24.91 -8.50
C GLY A 560 -32.44 25.93 -7.58
N SER A 561 -31.79 27.00 -8.09
CA SER A 561 -31.04 27.94 -7.25
C SER A 561 -31.25 29.40 -7.64
N ASN A 562 -31.37 30.25 -6.61
CA ASN A 562 -31.42 31.71 -6.77
C ASN A 562 -30.00 32.30 -6.83
N ASN A 563 -29.85 33.56 -7.26
CA ASN A 563 -28.53 34.20 -7.40
C ASN A 563 -27.72 34.22 -6.08
N SER A 564 -28.37 34.47 -4.95
CA SER A 564 -27.71 34.43 -3.63
C SER A 564 -27.16 33.04 -3.29
N GLU A 565 -27.92 31.98 -3.58
CA GLU A 565 -27.52 30.60 -3.31
C GLU A 565 -26.39 30.15 -4.24
N LYS A 566 -26.39 30.60 -5.50
CA LYS A 566 -25.29 30.38 -6.43
C LYS A 566 -24.00 31.03 -5.93
N ILE A 567 -24.08 32.27 -5.46
CA ILE A 567 -22.91 32.98 -4.89
C ILE A 567 -22.41 32.24 -3.65
N ILE A 568 -23.30 31.85 -2.74
CA ILE A 568 -22.93 31.10 -1.53
C ILE A 568 -22.28 29.76 -1.89
N TRP A 569 -22.85 29.01 -2.83
CA TRP A 569 -22.29 27.74 -3.33
C TRP A 569 -20.87 27.92 -3.86
N VAL A 570 -20.68 28.90 -4.77
CA VAL A 570 -19.38 29.18 -5.38
C VAL A 570 -18.36 29.58 -4.32
N LEU A 571 -18.71 30.49 -3.41
CA LEU A 571 -17.82 30.91 -2.33
C LEU A 571 -17.41 29.74 -1.44
N CYS A 572 -18.36 28.88 -1.04
CA CYS A 572 -18.05 27.70 -0.24
C CYS A 572 -17.11 26.74 -0.98
N CYS A 573 -17.36 26.48 -2.26
CA CYS A 573 -16.50 25.62 -3.07
C CYS A 573 -15.08 26.19 -3.22
N LEU A 574 -14.95 27.50 -3.44
CA LEU A 574 -13.65 28.17 -3.56
C LEU A 574 -12.87 28.18 -2.24
N ILE A 575 -13.56 28.27 -1.09
CA ILE A 575 -12.87 28.18 0.20
C ILE A 575 -12.49 26.72 0.48
N LEU A 576 -13.39 25.76 0.21
CA LEU A 576 -13.12 24.33 0.40
C LEU A 576 -11.99 23.83 -0.49
N SER A 577 -11.77 24.43 -1.67
CA SER A 577 -10.68 24.06 -2.58
C SER A 577 -9.28 24.41 -2.02
N ILE A 578 -9.17 25.26 -1.01
CA ILE A 578 -7.88 25.65 -0.40
C ILE A 578 -7.33 24.52 0.48
N PHE A 579 -8.18 23.82 1.22
CA PHE A 579 -7.76 22.88 2.26
C PHE A 579 -6.96 21.66 1.76
N PRO A 580 -7.27 21.04 0.60
CA PRO A 580 -6.46 19.94 0.08
C PRO A 580 -4.98 20.32 -0.17
N CYS A 581 -4.70 21.60 -0.41
CA CYS A 581 -3.34 22.13 -0.57
C CYS A 581 -2.62 22.39 0.76
N LEU A 582 -3.33 22.36 1.89
CA LEU A 582 -2.74 22.59 3.21
C LEU A 582 -2.08 21.30 3.74
N PRO A 583 -0.97 21.42 4.50
CA PRO A 583 -0.32 20.27 5.14
C PRO A 583 -1.20 19.71 6.26
N VAL A 584 -1.44 18.40 6.25
CA VAL A 584 -2.34 17.70 7.20
C VAL A 584 -1.76 17.62 8.59
N MET A 585 -0.47 17.31 8.69
CA MET A 585 0.23 17.15 9.96
C MET A 585 0.93 18.45 10.31
N LYS A 586 0.55 19.05 11.44
CA LYS A 586 1.31 20.12 12.09
C LYS A 586 1.33 19.87 13.58
N THR A 587 2.53 19.80 14.15
CA THR A 587 2.74 19.58 15.58
C THR A 587 2.35 20.77 16.46
N SER A 588 1.96 21.91 15.88
CA SER A 588 1.56 23.11 16.60
C SER A 588 0.07 23.42 16.49
N PHE A 589 -0.52 23.77 17.63
CA PHE A 589 -1.89 24.27 17.72
C PHE A 589 -1.99 25.66 17.07
N ASN A 590 -3.00 25.87 16.23
CA ASN A 590 -3.24 27.17 15.59
C ASN A 590 -4.56 27.77 16.10
N LEU A 591 -4.44 28.56 17.17
CA LEU A 591 -5.57 29.21 17.85
C LEU A 591 -6.44 30.04 16.89
N TYR A 592 -5.87 30.78 15.94
CA TYR A 592 -6.62 31.66 15.05
C TYR A 592 -7.55 30.87 14.14
N THR A 593 -7.03 29.85 13.44
CA THR A 593 -7.84 29.02 12.54
C THR A 593 -8.89 28.22 13.30
N TYR A 594 -8.52 27.71 14.47
CA TYR A 594 -9.43 27.03 15.38
C TYR A 594 -10.57 27.96 15.83
N PHE A 595 -10.25 29.17 16.30
CA PHE A 595 -11.23 30.14 16.77
C PHE A 595 -12.19 30.59 15.66
N VAL A 596 -11.68 30.83 14.45
CA VAL A 596 -12.54 31.18 13.29
C VAL A 596 -13.50 30.03 12.96
N GLY A 597 -13.02 28.78 12.99
CA GLY A 597 -13.89 27.61 12.79
C GLY A 597 -14.97 27.48 13.86
N TYR A 598 -14.60 27.70 15.12
CA TYR A 598 -15.53 27.72 16.25
C TYR A 598 -16.61 28.82 16.10
N VAL A 599 -16.22 30.05 15.77
CA VAL A 599 -17.17 31.15 15.49
C VAL A 599 -18.06 30.80 14.29
N GLY A 600 -17.52 30.09 13.28
CA GLY A 600 -18.29 29.53 12.18
C GLY A 600 -19.45 28.65 12.65
N TYR A 601 -19.22 27.72 13.59
CA TYR A 601 -20.29 26.91 14.18
C TYR A 601 -21.32 27.74 14.94
N ILE A 602 -20.91 28.80 15.65
CA ILE A 602 -21.84 29.72 16.33
C ILE A 602 -22.75 30.40 15.30
N ILE A 603 -22.20 30.91 14.20
CA ILE A 603 -22.97 31.56 13.13
C ILE A 603 -23.95 30.56 12.50
N ILE A 604 -23.50 29.33 12.23
CA ILE A 604 -24.34 28.26 11.69
C ILE A 604 -25.49 27.94 12.66
N PHE A 605 -25.20 27.80 13.97
CA PHE A 605 -26.23 27.58 14.98
C PHE A 605 -27.24 28.72 15.01
N GLY A 606 -26.78 29.96 15.05
CA GLY A 606 -27.63 31.15 15.09
C GLY A 606 -28.58 31.22 13.90
N LYS A 607 -28.08 30.95 12.69
CA LYS A 607 -28.88 30.89 11.46
C LYS A 607 -29.90 29.75 11.52
N LEU A 608 -29.47 28.52 11.75
CA LEU A 608 -30.35 27.34 11.74
C LEU A 608 -31.41 27.40 12.85
N TYR A 609 -31.02 27.84 14.05
CA TYR A 609 -31.89 27.87 15.22
C TYR A 609 -32.90 29.03 15.17
N PHE A 610 -32.42 30.28 15.07
CA PHE A 610 -33.29 31.46 15.20
C PHE A 610 -34.01 31.80 13.90
N TYR A 611 -33.28 31.81 12.78
CA TYR A 611 -33.80 32.31 11.51
C TYR A 611 -34.57 31.25 10.73
N ASP A 612 -34.11 30.00 10.78
CA ASP A 612 -34.71 28.92 10.03
C ASP A 612 -35.75 28.18 10.88
N LEU A 613 -35.34 27.40 11.89
CA LEU A 613 -36.25 26.55 12.66
C LEU A 613 -37.30 27.35 13.43
N LYS A 614 -36.88 28.23 14.34
CA LYS A 614 -37.79 28.93 15.26
C LYS A 614 -38.76 29.86 14.52
N TYR A 615 -38.30 30.50 13.44
CA TYR A 615 -39.15 31.34 12.61
C TYR A 615 -40.22 30.54 11.87
N TYR A 616 -39.83 29.47 11.16
CA TYR A 616 -40.78 28.69 10.34
C TYR A 616 -41.78 27.88 11.17
N HIS A 617 -41.36 27.35 12.32
CA HIS A 617 -42.28 26.63 13.19
C HIS A 617 -43.25 27.56 13.94
N ARG A 618 -42.84 28.79 14.27
CA ARG A 618 -43.75 29.83 14.81
C ARG A 618 -44.80 30.25 13.78
N LEU A 619 -44.41 30.45 12.53
CA LEU A 619 -45.34 30.81 11.46
C LEU A 619 -46.44 29.76 11.25
N ASN A 620 -46.13 28.48 11.50
CA ASN A 620 -47.05 27.37 11.26
C ASN A 620 -47.65 26.77 12.55
N ASN A 621 -47.58 27.47 13.69
CA ASN A 621 -48.16 27.05 14.98
C ASN A 621 -47.74 25.64 15.44
N VAL A 622 -46.51 25.21 15.16
CA VAL A 622 -46.03 23.89 15.57
C VAL A 622 -45.12 24.03 16.80
N ASN A 623 -45.55 23.51 17.95
CA ASN A 623 -44.79 23.57 19.21
C ASN A 623 -43.79 22.40 19.31
N PHE A 624 -42.50 22.73 19.47
CA PHE A 624 -41.41 21.75 19.59
C PHE A 624 -40.47 22.04 20.77
N GLN A 625 -39.86 20.97 21.30
CA GLN A 625 -38.85 21.07 22.35
C GLN A 625 -37.47 21.39 21.77
N TYR A 626 -37.19 22.68 21.60
CA TYR A 626 -35.89 23.21 21.19
C TYR A 626 -34.80 23.13 22.28
N SER A 627 -35.17 22.73 23.50
CA SER A 627 -34.27 22.64 24.66
C SER A 627 -33.04 21.78 24.38
N ILE A 628 -33.20 20.68 23.65
CA ILE A 628 -32.09 19.76 23.32
C ILE A 628 -31.02 20.46 22.46
N LEU A 629 -31.42 21.26 21.47
CA LEU A 629 -30.47 22.01 20.64
C LEU A 629 -29.69 23.03 21.46
N ILE A 630 -30.34 23.68 22.44
CA ILE A 630 -29.66 24.61 23.36
C ILE A 630 -28.63 23.84 24.20
N VAL A 631 -28.98 22.67 24.72
CA VAL A 631 -28.04 21.82 25.49
C VAL A 631 -26.84 21.42 24.62
N GLN A 632 -27.07 20.92 23.40
CA GLN A 632 -25.99 20.58 22.46
C GLN A 632 -25.10 21.79 22.14
N PHE A 633 -25.69 22.99 22.00
CA PHE A 633 -24.94 24.23 21.81
C PHE A 633 -24.09 24.60 23.04
N ILE A 634 -24.60 24.42 24.26
CA ILE A 634 -23.81 24.63 25.49
C ILE A 634 -22.60 23.69 25.51
N PHE A 635 -22.78 22.41 25.13
CA PHE A 635 -21.66 21.47 25.02
C PHE A 635 -20.62 21.88 23.98
N LEU A 636 -21.02 22.51 22.87
CA LEU A 636 -20.08 23.09 21.91
C LEU A 636 -19.24 24.23 22.54
N GLN A 637 -19.87 25.10 23.34
CA GLN A 637 -19.15 26.15 24.08
C GLN A 637 -18.15 25.52 25.07
N LEU A 638 -18.59 24.50 25.82
CA LEU A 638 -17.75 23.78 26.78
C LEU A 638 -16.57 23.09 26.10
N ALA A 639 -16.78 22.47 24.93
CA ALA A 639 -15.70 21.86 24.15
C ALA A 639 -14.63 22.88 23.77
N ALA A 640 -15.05 24.03 23.23
CA ALA A 640 -14.13 25.08 22.80
C ALA A 640 -13.32 25.66 23.97
N VAL A 641 -13.99 25.97 25.08
CA VAL A 641 -13.33 26.46 26.31
C VAL A 641 -12.36 25.42 26.86
N TYR A 642 -12.76 24.14 26.89
CA TYR A 642 -11.92 23.05 27.38
C TYR A 642 -10.62 22.93 26.57
N VAL A 643 -10.69 22.94 25.24
CA VAL A 643 -9.49 22.85 24.38
C VAL A 643 -8.57 24.05 24.57
N ILE A 644 -9.13 25.26 24.65
CA ILE A 644 -8.36 26.49 24.87
C ILE A 644 -7.64 26.44 26.23
N LEU A 645 -8.34 26.02 27.30
CA LEU A 645 -7.74 25.89 28.63
C LEU A 645 -6.68 24.77 28.70
N LEU A 646 -6.86 23.69 27.94
CA LEU A 646 -5.95 22.55 27.90
C LEU A 646 -4.68 22.83 27.09
N ILE A 647 -4.83 23.39 25.88
CA ILE A 647 -3.73 23.47 24.90
C ILE A 647 -3.06 24.85 24.90
N GLU A 648 -3.82 25.93 24.94
CA GLU A 648 -3.26 27.29 24.85
C GLU A 648 -2.74 27.77 26.20
N PHE A 649 -3.55 27.60 27.25
CA PHE A 649 -3.20 28.11 28.58
C PHE A 649 -2.57 27.06 29.51
N GLU A 650 -2.57 25.78 29.12
CA GLU A 650 -2.06 24.64 29.91
C GLU A 650 -2.59 24.59 31.38
N TYR A 651 -3.73 25.23 31.66
CA TYR A 651 -4.34 25.25 33.00
C TYR A 651 -4.87 23.88 33.42
N ILE A 652 -5.25 23.07 32.46
CA ILE A 652 -5.67 21.68 32.69
C ILE A 652 -4.44 20.82 32.46
N SER A 653 -3.86 20.28 33.53
CA SER A 653 -2.81 19.27 33.39
C SER A 653 -3.37 18.10 32.59
N PRO A 654 -2.68 17.66 31.52
CA PRO A 654 -3.16 16.58 30.67
C PRO A 654 -3.48 15.30 31.47
N ASP A 655 -2.70 15.00 32.52
CA ASP A 655 -2.83 13.79 33.34
C ASP A 655 -3.92 13.87 34.41
N SER A 656 -4.57 15.02 34.55
CA SER A 656 -5.61 15.24 35.56
C SER A 656 -6.90 14.44 35.28
N ASN A 657 -7.72 14.28 36.32
CA ASN A 657 -9.07 13.69 36.20
C ASN A 657 -10.01 14.52 35.31
N TYR A 658 -9.64 15.76 34.95
CA TYR A 658 -10.42 16.60 34.04
C TYR A 658 -10.51 16.02 32.62
N LYS A 659 -9.63 15.09 32.23
CA LYS A 659 -9.77 14.37 30.95
C LYS A 659 -11.07 13.57 30.81
N TYR A 660 -11.74 13.19 31.91
CA TYR A 660 -13.06 12.55 31.82
C TYR A 660 -14.16 13.53 31.38
N ILE A 661 -13.95 14.84 31.54
CA ILE A 661 -14.89 15.86 31.07
C ILE A 661 -14.98 15.85 29.55
N SER A 662 -13.87 15.66 28.82
CA SER A 662 -13.90 15.59 27.35
C SER A 662 -14.74 14.41 26.84
N TRP A 663 -14.68 13.25 27.53
CA TRP A 663 -15.54 12.11 27.24
C TRP A 663 -17.02 12.42 27.45
N VAL A 664 -17.38 13.14 28.51
CA VAL A 664 -18.77 13.58 28.76
C VAL A 664 -19.22 14.58 27.70
N ILE A 665 -18.38 15.57 27.36
CA ILE A 665 -18.64 16.58 26.33
C ILE A 665 -18.85 15.94 24.96
N PHE A 666 -18.18 14.83 24.66
CA PHE A 666 -18.41 14.06 23.45
C PHE A 666 -19.70 13.22 23.52
N VAL A 667 -19.82 12.33 24.51
CA VAL A 667 -20.84 11.26 24.48
C VAL A 667 -22.25 11.81 24.69
N VAL A 668 -22.44 12.76 25.61
CA VAL A 668 -23.78 13.25 25.96
C VAL A 668 -24.48 13.91 24.77
N PRO A 669 -23.89 14.88 24.04
CA PRO A 669 -24.54 15.50 22.89
C PRO A 669 -24.96 14.53 21.77
N VAL A 670 -24.20 13.47 21.54
CA VAL A 670 -24.53 12.42 20.56
C VAL A 670 -25.73 11.59 21.03
N LEU A 671 -25.75 11.19 22.31
CA LEU A 671 -26.89 10.46 22.89
C LEU A 671 -28.18 11.27 22.95
N LEU A 672 -28.08 12.61 22.96
CA LEU A 672 -29.23 13.49 22.91
C LEU A 672 -29.88 13.56 21.53
N ILE A 673 -29.22 13.11 20.45
CA ILE A 673 -29.76 13.19 19.09
C ILE A 673 -31.15 12.58 19.04
N PRO A 674 -31.40 11.30 19.38
CA PRO A 674 -32.71 10.65 19.20
C PRO A 674 -33.85 11.23 20.07
N LEU A 675 -33.56 12.16 20.99
CA LEU A 675 -34.59 12.84 21.78
C LEU A 675 -35.28 13.98 21.02
N THR A 676 -34.68 14.52 19.94
CA THR A 676 -35.37 15.54 19.12
C THR A 676 -36.48 14.90 18.26
N ASP A 677 -37.38 15.71 17.67
CA ASP A 677 -38.35 15.21 16.70
C ASP A 677 -37.70 14.82 15.36
N ASN A 678 -38.38 13.95 14.59
CA ASN A 678 -37.92 13.42 13.29
C ASN A 678 -38.02 14.41 12.12
N PHE A 679 -38.29 15.70 12.35
CA PHE A 679 -38.33 16.69 11.27
C PHE A 679 -36.94 16.85 10.64
N ILE A 680 -36.88 16.89 9.31
CA ILE A 680 -35.60 16.83 8.57
C ILE A 680 -34.64 17.91 9.05
N ALA A 681 -35.03 19.19 8.99
CA ALA A 681 -34.18 20.30 9.40
C ALA A 681 -33.77 20.23 10.89
N LEU A 682 -34.70 19.88 11.79
CA LEU A 682 -34.44 19.80 13.22
C LEU A 682 -33.46 18.66 13.55
N ARG A 683 -33.72 17.47 13.00
CA ARG A 683 -32.93 16.26 13.23
C ARG A 683 -31.52 16.40 12.65
N LEU A 684 -31.38 16.93 11.43
CA LEU A 684 -30.06 17.20 10.84
C LEU A 684 -29.25 18.17 11.68
N THR A 685 -29.89 19.24 12.17
CA THR A 685 -29.25 20.22 13.06
C THR A 685 -28.80 19.54 14.35
N SER A 686 -29.64 18.69 14.95
CA SER A 686 -29.26 17.93 16.14
C SER A 686 -28.11 16.94 15.88
N THR A 687 -28.06 16.29 14.72
CA THR A 687 -26.94 15.41 14.34
C THR A 687 -25.64 16.21 14.22
N VAL A 688 -25.66 17.36 13.54
CA VAL A 688 -24.49 18.23 13.39
C VAL A 688 -23.99 18.71 14.75
N PHE A 689 -24.87 19.29 15.58
CA PHE A 689 -24.49 19.80 16.90
C PHE A 689 -24.29 18.72 17.96
N GLY A 690 -24.70 17.47 17.69
CA GLY A 690 -24.32 16.31 18.49
C GLY A 690 -22.85 15.93 18.30
N PHE A 691 -22.33 16.00 17.07
CA PHE A 691 -20.93 15.68 16.78
C PHE A 691 -20.00 16.89 16.77
N ALA A 692 -20.51 18.13 16.66
CA ALA A 692 -19.69 19.33 16.67
C ALA A 692 -18.79 19.45 17.93
N PRO A 693 -19.28 19.19 19.18
CA PRO A 693 -18.43 19.20 20.36
C PRO A 693 -17.25 18.23 20.26
N PHE A 694 -17.48 17.01 19.78
CA PHE A 694 -16.41 16.04 19.54
C PHE A 694 -15.40 16.53 18.51
N TYR A 695 -15.89 17.02 17.36
CA TYR A 695 -15.00 17.49 16.29
C TYR A 695 -14.15 18.68 16.76
N THR A 696 -14.71 19.56 17.62
CA THR A 696 -13.98 20.63 18.32
C THR A 696 -12.88 20.08 19.23
N LEU A 697 -13.14 19.01 20.00
CA LEU A 697 -12.13 18.40 20.89
C LEU A 697 -10.95 17.76 20.15
N VAL A 698 -11.15 17.26 18.92
CA VAL A 698 -10.13 16.53 18.13
C VAL A 698 -9.50 17.36 17.00
N SER A 699 -9.79 18.66 16.97
CA SER A 699 -9.23 19.59 15.98
C SER A 699 -8.18 20.49 16.64
N SER A 700 -6.98 20.53 16.06
CA SER A 700 -5.87 21.34 16.55
C SER A 700 -5.55 22.54 15.64
N ASN A 701 -6.11 22.60 14.44
CA ASN A 701 -5.74 23.57 13.42
C ASN A 701 -6.96 23.97 12.55
N PHE A 702 -6.76 24.07 11.24
CA PHE A 702 -7.76 24.44 10.25
C PHE A 702 -8.91 23.42 10.11
N GLU A 703 -8.85 22.24 10.72
CA GLU A 703 -9.86 21.19 10.54
C GLU A 703 -11.24 21.65 11.04
N LEU A 704 -11.28 22.40 12.15
CA LEU A 704 -12.54 22.92 12.68
C LEU A 704 -13.16 23.95 11.71
N LEU A 705 -12.33 24.77 11.09
CA LEU A 705 -12.75 25.73 10.06
C LEU A 705 -13.26 25.02 8.81
N PHE A 706 -12.53 24.01 8.32
CA PHE A 706 -12.95 23.16 7.22
C PHE A 706 -14.34 22.58 7.51
N SER A 707 -14.52 21.96 8.69
CA SER A 707 -15.76 21.28 9.05
C SER A 707 -16.95 22.23 9.14
N ALA A 708 -16.77 23.44 9.70
CA ALA A 708 -17.82 24.46 9.72
C ALA A 708 -18.26 24.86 8.30
N ILE A 709 -17.30 25.16 7.41
CA ILE A 709 -17.59 25.54 6.02
C ILE A 709 -18.20 24.37 5.25
N TYR A 710 -17.72 23.15 5.48
CA TYR A 710 -18.21 21.93 4.85
C TYR A 710 -19.66 21.64 5.26
N VAL A 711 -20.01 21.74 6.54
CA VAL A 711 -21.40 21.61 7.02
C VAL A 711 -22.30 22.67 6.36
N PHE A 712 -21.87 23.93 6.33
CA PHE A 712 -22.63 25.00 5.70
C PHE A 712 -22.85 24.77 4.20
N PHE A 713 -21.82 24.25 3.52
CA PHE A 713 -21.89 23.85 2.12
C PHE A 713 -22.90 22.71 1.90
N LEU A 714 -22.89 21.67 2.74
CA LEU A 714 -23.85 20.56 2.66
C LEU A 714 -25.30 21.01 2.90
N TYR A 715 -25.55 21.96 3.81
CA TYR A 715 -26.88 22.56 3.96
C TYR A 715 -27.31 23.34 2.71
N THR A 716 -26.38 24.06 2.09
CA THR A 716 -26.63 24.76 0.83
C THR A 716 -26.99 23.76 -0.28
N TRP A 717 -26.28 22.62 -0.34
CA TRP A 717 -26.61 21.52 -1.25
C TRP A 717 -28.02 20.97 -1.03
N LEU A 718 -28.40 20.69 0.23
CA LEU A 718 -29.75 20.25 0.58
C LEU A 718 -30.82 21.23 0.10
N ILE A 719 -30.62 22.53 0.34
CA ILE A 719 -31.57 23.57 -0.03
C ILE A 719 -31.75 23.63 -1.56
N ILE A 720 -30.66 23.66 -2.32
CA ILE A 720 -30.71 23.70 -3.79
C ILE A 720 -31.41 22.45 -4.34
N GLU A 721 -31.02 21.26 -3.87
CA GLU A 721 -31.63 20.02 -4.35
C GLU A 721 -33.11 19.91 -3.97
N SER A 722 -33.50 20.35 -2.78
CA SER A 722 -34.90 20.31 -2.34
C SER A 722 -35.84 21.06 -3.31
N LYS A 723 -35.35 22.15 -3.93
CA LYS A 723 -36.11 22.95 -4.90
C LYS A 723 -36.22 22.27 -6.27
N THR A 724 -35.23 21.48 -6.67
CA THR A 724 -35.27 20.76 -7.96
C THR A 724 -36.39 19.73 -8.04
N PHE A 725 -36.92 19.28 -6.90
CA PHE A 725 -38.03 18.33 -6.85
C PHE A 725 -39.43 18.97 -7.02
N GLN A 726 -39.55 20.29 -7.13
CA GLN A 726 -40.85 20.99 -7.14
C GLN A 726 -41.03 21.99 -8.29
N THR A 727 -42.26 22.04 -8.79
CA THR A 727 -42.82 23.12 -9.62
C THR A 727 -43.65 24.04 -8.71
N GLU A 728 -43.14 25.26 -8.49
CA GLU A 728 -43.82 26.41 -7.89
C GLU A 728 -44.18 26.33 -6.38
N THR A 729 -43.41 27.09 -5.58
CA THR A 729 -43.74 27.60 -4.23
C THR A 729 -43.74 26.62 -3.03
N SER A 730 -42.55 26.34 -2.47
CA SER A 730 -42.26 26.58 -1.04
C SER A 730 -40.83 26.18 -0.68
N HIS A 731 -39.96 27.17 -0.44
CA HIS A 731 -38.59 27.03 0.10
C HIS A 731 -38.49 26.31 1.46
N LYS A 732 -39.60 25.79 1.99
CA LYS A 732 -39.80 25.54 3.42
C LYS A 732 -40.05 24.07 3.76
N ILE A 733 -40.11 23.19 2.76
CA ILE A 733 -40.51 21.79 2.96
C ILE A 733 -39.59 21.02 3.93
N ILE A 734 -38.30 21.37 3.94
CA ILE A 734 -37.31 20.76 4.84
C ILE A 734 -37.64 20.96 6.33
N TYR A 735 -38.43 21.99 6.65
CA TYR A 735 -38.85 22.31 8.02
C TYR A 735 -40.13 21.57 8.43
N TYR A 736 -40.89 21.00 7.49
CA TYR A 736 -42.18 20.35 7.79
C TYR A 736 -42.20 18.86 7.45
N LEU A 737 -41.30 18.39 6.59
CA LEU A 737 -41.15 16.95 6.33
C LEU A 737 -40.43 16.26 7.49
N LYS A 738 -40.89 15.04 7.78
CA LYS A 738 -40.25 14.12 8.72
C LYS A 738 -39.47 13.05 7.97
N PHE A 739 -38.45 12.52 8.62
CA PHE A 739 -37.84 11.25 8.23
C PHE A 739 -38.82 10.10 8.46
N GLU A 740 -39.67 9.83 7.47
CA GLU A 740 -40.61 8.72 7.44
C GLU A 740 -40.43 7.94 6.14
N GLU A 741 -40.63 6.61 6.21
CA GLU A 741 -40.41 5.72 5.08
C GLU A 741 -41.55 5.89 4.07
N SER A 742 -41.29 6.62 2.98
CA SER A 742 -42.33 6.87 1.98
C SER A 742 -42.69 5.59 1.22
N THR A 743 -43.98 5.26 1.16
CA THR A 743 -44.53 4.10 0.44
C THR A 743 -44.57 4.30 -1.07
N ASN A 744 -44.65 5.54 -1.54
CA ASN A 744 -44.67 5.90 -2.96
C ASN A 744 -43.31 6.42 -3.45
N LYS A 745 -42.39 5.50 -3.73
CA LYS A 745 -41.06 5.83 -4.30
C LYS A 745 -41.17 6.09 -5.81
N LYS A 746 -40.59 7.20 -6.27
CA LYS A 746 -40.53 7.58 -7.70
C LYS A 746 -39.41 6.83 -8.43
N GLY A 747 -39.58 6.68 -9.75
CA GLY A 747 -38.54 6.16 -10.65
C GLY A 747 -37.31 7.07 -10.75
N ILE A 748 -36.25 6.57 -11.37
CA ILE A 748 -34.95 7.26 -11.48
C ILE A 748 -35.07 8.47 -12.42
N ASN A 749 -34.66 9.64 -11.92
CA ASN A 749 -34.50 10.87 -12.70
C ASN A 749 -33.05 10.98 -13.23
N GLU A 750 -32.81 11.72 -14.32
CA GLU A 750 -31.47 12.02 -14.84
C GLU A 750 -30.56 12.68 -13.77
N ASP A 751 -31.15 13.48 -12.88
CA ASP A 751 -30.46 14.09 -11.74
C ASP A 751 -29.96 13.08 -10.68
N ALA A 752 -30.42 11.82 -10.70
CA ALA A 752 -29.96 10.82 -9.74
C ALA A 752 -28.47 10.50 -9.90
N PHE A 753 -27.97 10.42 -11.15
CA PHE A 753 -26.54 10.23 -11.42
C PHE A 753 -25.71 11.40 -10.91
N ARG A 754 -26.18 12.63 -11.15
CA ARG A 754 -25.51 13.85 -10.69
C ARG A 754 -25.44 13.90 -9.16
N ARG A 755 -26.54 13.57 -8.47
CA ARG A 755 -26.57 13.56 -6.99
C ARG A 755 -25.69 12.47 -6.39
N ALA A 756 -25.70 11.26 -6.98
CA ALA A 756 -24.81 10.18 -6.56
C ALA A 756 -23.33 10.54 -6.76
N PHE A 757 -23.01 11.20 -7.88
CA PHE A 757 -21.65 11.64 -8.16
C PHE A 757 -21.20 12.77 -7.21
N LEU A 758 -22.05 13.79 -6.97
CA LEU A 758 -21.77 14.83 -5.98
C LEU A 758 -21.62 14.25 -4.57
N PHE A 759 -22.47 13.29 -4.19
CA PHE A 759 -22.34 12.58 -2.92
C PHE A 759 -20.95 11.94 -2.78
N MET A 760 -20.49 11.21 -3.81
CA MET A 760 -19.16 10.60 -3.81
C MET A 760 -18.04 11.64 -3.72
N ILE A 761 -18.11 12.73 -4.52
CA ILE A 761 -17.15 13.85 -4.42
C ILE A 761 -17.12 14.39 -2.99
N PHE A 762 -18.27 14.62 -2.37
CA PHE A 762 -18.33 15.21 -1.04
C PHE A 762 -17.76 14.27 0.01
N ILE A 763 -18.00 12.97 -0.07
CA ILE A 763 -17.33 11.99 0.81
C ILE A 763 -15.80 12.13 0.69
N PHE A 764 -15.25 12.12 -0.52
CA PHE A 764 -13.79 12.25 -0.70
C PHE A 764 -13.23 13.60 -0.27
N VAL A 765 -13.94 14.70 -0.54
CA VAL A 765 -13.55 16.04 -0.04
C VAL A 765 -13.59 16.09 1.48
N GLY A 766 -14.58 15.43 2.12
CA GLY A 766 -14.67 15.29 3.57
C GLY A 766 -13.47 14.54 4.17
N PHE A 767 -12.95 13.55 3.45
CA PHE A 767 -11.77 12.77 3.85
C PHE A 767 -10.46 13.55 3.63
N PHE A 768 -10.19 13.95 2.38
CA PHE A 768 -8.92 14.53 1.96
C PHE A 768 -8.77 16.03 2.26
N GLY A 769 -9.86 16.71 2.62
CA GLY A 769 -9.84 18.11 3.03
C GLY A 769 -9.10 18.33 4.36
N THR A 770 -9.11 17.35 5.27
CA THR A 770 -8.42 17.46 6.58
C THR A 770 -7.47 16.31 6.88
N GLY A 771 -7.36 15.31 6.00
CA GLY A 771 -6.56 14.12 6.20
C GLY A 771 -5.84 13.60 4.95
N THR A 772 -5.00 12.59 5.15
CA THR A 772 -4.42 11.71 4.13
C THR A 772 -4.51 10.25 4.58
N MET A 773 -4.34 9.30 3.67
CA MET A 773 -4.13 7.90 4.07
C MET A 773 -2.87 7.73 4.91
N ALA A 774 -1.80 8.45 4.59
CA ALA A 774 -0.59 8.49 5.41
C ALA A 774 -0.90 8.93 6.86
N SER A 775 -1.80 9.90 7.07
CA SER A 775 -2.16 10.37 8.42
C SER A 775 -2.90 9.35 9.29
N LEU A 776 -3.44 8.26 8.73
CA LEU A 776 -3.95 7.14 9.51
C LEU A 776 -2.81 6.32 10.13
N ASN A 777 -1.67 6.24 9.42
CA ASN A 777 -0.48 5.51 9.87
C ASN A 777 0.44 6.38 10.73
N SER A 778 0.54 7.68 10.42
CA SER A 778 1.32 8.69 11.13
C SER A 778 0.38 9.79 11.65
N PHE A 779 -0.38 9.46 12.70
CA PHE A 779 -1.35 10.40 13.28
C PHE A 779 -0.69 11.47 14.14
N ASP A 780 -1.32 12.65 14.23
CA ASP A 780 -0.91 13.71 15.12
C ASP A 780 -1.41 13.42 16.56
N PRO A 781 -0.52 13.25 17.55
CA PRO A 781 -0.92 13.04 18.95
C PRO A 781 -1.84 14.15 19.48
N MET A 782 -1.74 15.37 18.96
CA MET A 782 -2.56 16.52 19.37
C MET A 782 -4.05 16.28 19.16
N TRP A 783 -4.46 15.48 18.16
CA TRP A 783 -5.87 15.18 17.92
C TRP A 783 -6.54 14.40 19.05
N THR A 784 -5.75 13.69 19.86
CA THR A 784 -6.27 12.84 20.94
C THR A 784 -5.93 13.38 22.33
N ARG A 785 -5.17 14.48 22.41
CA ARG A 785 -4.66 15.07 23.66
C ARG A 785 -5.79 15.48 24.61
N ALA A 786 -6.98 15.82 24.09
CA ALA A 786 -8.16 16.10 24.90
C ALA A 786 -8.66 14.88 25.72
N PHE A 787 -8.36 13.66 25.26
CA PHE A 787 -8.87 12.41 25.82
C PHE A 787 -7.77 11.55 26.48
N LEU A 788 -6.57 11.55 25.91
CA LEU A 788 -5.48 10.63 26.25
C LEU A 788 -4.15 11.38 26.29
N THR A 789 -3.34 11.05 27.30
CA THR A 789 -1.97 11.59 27.48
C THR A 789 -0.91 10.53 27.30
N VAL A 790 -1.19 9.32 27.77
CA VAL A 790 -0.37 8.15 27.56
C VAL A 790 -0.74 7.51 26.23
N PHE A 791 0.29 7.14 25.46
CA PHE A 791 0.14 6.43 24.20
C PHE A 791 -0.74 5.18 24.38
N SER A 792 -1.90 5.16 23.74
CA SER A 792 -2.85 4.05 23.77
C SER A 792 -3.34 3.78 22.34
N PRO A 793 -2.65 2.91 21.59
CA PRO A 793 -2.78 2.85 20.14
C PRO A 793 -4.22 2.56 19.70
N PHE A 794 -4.91 1.60 20.34
CA PHE A 794 -6.28 1.25 20.00
C PHE A 794 -7.30 2.37 20.27
N LYS A 795 -7.17 3.06 21.41
CA LYS A 795 -8.10 4.16 21.77
C LYS A 795 -7.85 5.40 20.91
N MET A 796 -6.58 5.72 20.66
CA MET A 796 -6.19 6.81 19.77
C MET A 796 -6.68 6.55 18.35
N MET A 797 -6.41 5.37 17.80
CA MET A 797 -6.91 4.96 16.48
C MET A 797 -8.44 5.07 16.39
N GLY A 798 -9.18 4.63 17.41
CA GLY A 798 -10.63 4.76 17.45
C GLY A 798 -11.14 6.21 17.37
N LEU A 799 -10.51 7.14 18.10
CA LEU A 799 -10.86 8.57 18.06
C LEU A 799 -10.52 9.20 16.70
N ILE A 800 -9.38 8.82 16.11
CA ILE A 800 -8.93 9.33 14.82
C ILE A 800 -9.83 8.82 13.69
N LEU A 801 -10.18 7.53 13.71
CA LEU A 801 -11.16 6.97 12.78
C LEU A 801 -12.50 7.67 12.89
N LEU A 802 -12.96 7.96 14.13
CA LEU A 802 -14.21 8.70 14.33
C LEU A 802 -14.11 10.14 13.79
N LYS A 803 -12.97 10.83 13.96
CA LYS A 803 -12.73 12.16 13.36
C LYS A 803 -12.96 12.14 11.85
N PHE A 804 -12.42 11.13 11.15
CA PHE A 804 -12.61 10.99 9.69
C PHE A 804 -14.03 10.56 9.30
N ILE A 805 -14.72 9.79 10.15
CA ILE A 805 -16.10 9.34 9.91
C ILE A 805 -17.12 10.48 10.08
N VAL A 806 -16.87 11.48 10.94
CA VAL A 806 -17.85 12.55 11.23
C VAL A 806 -18.28 13.34 9.97
N PRO A 807 -17.38 13.84 9.10
CA PRO A 807 -17.77 14.43 7.83
C PRO A 807 -18.63 13.49 6.96
N PHE A 808 -18.36 12.18 6.99
CA PHE A 808 -19.16 11.20 6.24
C PHE A 808 -20.56 11.03 6.83
N ILE A 809 -20.70 11.06 8.16
CA ILE A 809 -22.02 11.03 8.83
C ILE A 809 -22.85 12.25 8.39
N PHE A 810 -22.25 13.44 8.32
CA PHE A 810 -22.95 14.65 7.88
C PHE A 810 -23.40 14.52 6.42
N THR A 811 -22.51 14.10 5.53
CA THR A 811 -22.80 13.93 4.10
C THR A 811 -23.85 12.84 3.86
N CYS A 812 -23.77 11.70 4.56
CA CYS A 812 -24.77 10.64 4.49
C CYS A 812 -26.14 11.10 5.01
N SER A 813 -26.16 11.88 6.11
CA SER A 813 -27.41 12.39 6.69
C SER A 813 -28.11 13.38 5.75
N ILE A 814 -27.34 14.27 5.13
CA ILE A 814 -27.84 15.25 4.14
C ILE A 814 -28.30 14.53 2.86
N PHE A 815 -27.52 13.57 2.37
CA PHE A 815 -27.88 12.78 1.20
C PHE A 815 -29.14 11.96 1.43
N ARG A 816 -29.30 11.39 2.64
CA ARG A 816 -30.54 10.74 3.04
C ARG A 816 -31.71 11.74 2.98
N ALA A 817 -31.56 12.93 3.54
CA ALA A 817 -32.62 13.94 3.49
C ALA A 817 -33.03 14.30 2.04
N ILE A 818 -32.07 14.45 1.13
CA ILE A 818 -32.33 14.69 -0.30
C ILE A 818 -33.15 13.54 -0.90
N ASN A 819 -32.79 12.29 -0.58
CA ASN A 819 -33.47 11.11 -1.10
C ASN A 819 -34.91 10.98 -0.55
N GLU A 820 -35.12 11.30 0.72
CA GLU A 820 -36.47 11.30 1.35
C GLU A 820 -37.36 12.40 0.75
N ILE A 821 -36.84 13.63 0.58
CA ILE A 821 -37.58 14.74 -0.06
C ILE A 821 -37.97 14.36 -1.50
N GLY A 822 -37.02 13.76 -2.23
CA GLY A 822 -37.22 13.33 -3.60
C GLY A 822 -38.05 12.06 -3.77
N LYS A 823 -38.42 11.38 -2.66
CA LYS A 823 -39.03 10.05 -2.62
C LYS A 823 -38.30 9.05 -3.52
N GLN A 824 -36.97 9.07 -3.49
CA GLN A 824 -36.13 8.25 -4.35
C GLN A 824 -35.96 6.84 -3.79
N ASN A 825 -35.78 5.85 -4.67
CA ASN A 825 -35.41 4.51 -4.25
C ASN A 825 -33.92 4.47 -3.86
N VAL A 826 -33.66 4.31 -2.55
CA VAL A 826 -32.32 4.23 -1.96
C VAL A 826 -31.45 3.19 -2.65
N LEU A 827 -31.99 2.01 -2.95
CA LEU A 827 -31.21 0.94 -3.59
C LEU A 827 -30.70 1.35 -4.97
N ASN A 828 -31.55 1.99 -5.78
CA ASN A 828 -31.17 2.43 -7.11
C ASN A 828 -30.05 3.48 -7.07
N ILE A 829 -30.11 4.39 -6.10
CA ILE A 829 -29.07 5.40 -5.89
C ILE A 829 -27.76 4.76 -5.45
N PHE A 830 -27.82 3.78 -4.54
CA PHE A 830 -26.64 3.03 -4.14
C PHE A 830 -26.03 2.21 -5.27
N CYS A 831 -26.85 1.64 -6.17
CA CYS A 831 -26.34 1.00 -7.38
C CYS A 831 -25.58 2.00 -8.28
N ILE A 832 -26.02 3.25 -8.39
CA ILE A 832 -25.29 4.29 -9.15
C ILE A 832 -23.97 4.64 -8.46
N ILE A 833 -23.97 4.81 -7.13
CA ILE A 833 -22.73 5.07 -6.36
C ILE A 833 -21.75 3.91 -6.55
N LEU A 834 -22.25 2.67 -6.50
CA LEU A 834 -21.46 1.47 -6.71
C LEU A 834 -20.87 1.43 -8.13
N VAL A 835 -21.61 1.81 -9.17
CA VAL A 835 -21.04 1.95 -10.54
C VAL A 835 -19.84 2.89 -10.56
N PHE A 836 -19.92 4.06 -9.94
CA PHE A 836 -18.79 4.99 -9.91
C PHE A 836 -17.62 4.47 -9.08
N SER A 837 -17.90 3.86 -7.93
CA SER A 837 -16.89 3.21 -7.08
C SER A 837 -16.17 2.08 -7.82
N ASP A 838 -16.92 1.21 -8.50
CA ASP A 838 -16.40 0.05 -9.22
C ASP A 838 -15.57 0.47 -10.43
N LEU A 839 -15.90 1.59 -11.07
CA LEU A 839 -15.03 2.18 -12.10
C LEU A 839 -13.67 2.63 -11.54
N MET A 840 -13.65 3.20 -10.33
CA MET A 840 -12.40 3.54 -9.63
C MET A 840 -11.62 2.28 -9.22
N VAL A 841 -12.31 1.26 -8.68
CA VAL A 841 -11.72 -0.04 -8.33
C VAL A 841 -11.03 -0.68 -9.54
N LEU A 842 -11.70 -0.67 -10.70
CA LEU A 842 -11.13 -1.18 -11.93
C LEU A 842 -9.84 -0.44 -12.31
N GLN A 843 -9.78 0.89 -12.16
CA GLN A 843 -8.54 1.64 -12.40
C GLN A 843 -7.44 1.27 -11.40
N PHE A 844 -7.76 1.22 -10.11
CA PHE A 844 -6.80 0.87 -9.08
C PHE A 844 -6.24 -0.54 -9.24
N LEU A 845 -7.02 -1.49 -9.78
CA LEU A 845 -6.54 -2.82 -10.12
C LEU A 845 -5.32 -2.77 -11.07
N TYR A 846 -5.33 -1.88 -12.07
CA TYR A 846 -4.21 -1.70 -13.01
C TYR A 846 -3.08 -0.81 -12.47
N LEU A 847 -3.29 -0.09 -11.36
CA LEU A 847 -2.31 0.80 -10.74
C LEU A 847 -1.51 0.14 -9.61
N ILE A 848 -1.75 -1.15 -9.33
CA ILE A 848 -0.97 -1.92 -8.36
C ILE A 848 0.45 -2.13 -8.88
N THR A 849 1.44 -1.87 -8.02
CA THR A 849 2.84 -2.21 -8.28
C THR A 849 3.34 -3.28 -7.31
N ASN A 850 4.15 -4.20 -7.83
CA ASN A 850 4.86 -5.24 -7.07
C ASN A 850 6.39 -5.00 -7.04
N VAL A 851 6.83 -3.84 -7.53
CA VAL A 851 8.23 -3.38 -7.53
C VAL A 851 8.28 -1.97 -6.93
N GLY A 852 9.36 -1.64 -6.23
CA GLY A 852 9.55 -0.36 -5.55
C GLY A 852 9.71 -0.52 -4.04
N SER A 853 9.52 0.56 -3.28
CA SER A 853 9.59 0.48 -1.81
C SER A 853 8.42 -0.28 -1.22
N TRP A 854 8.60 -0.83 -0.02
CA TRP A 854 7.49 -1.40 0.74
C TRP A 854 6.39 -0.36 0.95
N LEU A 855 6.74 0.93 1.04
CA LEU A 855 5.78 2.00 1.09
C LEU A 855 5.01 2.13 -0.24
N ASP A 856 5.68 2.10 -1.40
CA ASP A 856 5.01 2.21 -2.71
C ASP A 856 4.09 1.02 -2.98
N ILE A 857 4.61 -0.19 -2.77
CA ILE A 857 3.86 -1.44 -2.92
C ILE A 857 2.68 -1.45 -1.96
N GLY A 858 2.93 -1.18 -0.67
CA GLY A 858 1.89 -1.13 0.36
C GLY A 858 0.85 -0.05 0.12
N THR A 859 1.26 1.12 -0.36
CA THR A 859 0.35 2.24 -0.68
C THR A 859 -0.52 1.92 -1.89
N SER A 860 0.05 1.39 -2.98
CA SER A 860 -0.72 1.00 -4.17
C SER A 860 -1.76 -0.07 -3.86
N LEU A 861 -1.39 -1.09 -3.06
CA LEU A 861 -2.32 -2.10 -2.58
C LEU A 861 -3.38 -1.51 -1.62
N SER A 862 -2.98 -0.62 -0.73
CA SER A 862 -3.91 0.05 0.19
C SER A 862 -4.96 0.88 -0.55
N HIS A 863 -4.56 1.60 -1.61
CA HIS A 863 -5.49 2.35 -2.46
C HIS A 863 -6.56 1.42 -3.06
N PHE A 864 -6.14 0.28 -3.61
CA PHE A 864 -7.05 -0.73 -4.15
C PHE A 864 -7.99 -1.29 -3.07
N ILE A 865 -7.46 -1.76 -1.94
CA ILE A 865 -8.25 -2.37 -0.85
C ILE A 865 -9.26 -1.38 -0.26
N ILE A 866 -8.87 -0.11 -0.10
CA ILE A 866 -9.75 0.92 0.43
C ILE A 866 -10.91 1.17 -0.54
N MET A 867 -10.65 1.21 -1.84
CA MET A 867 -11.71 1.38 -2.84
C MET A 867 -12.62 0.17 -2.97
N GLU A 868 -12.09 -1.06 -2.88
CA GLU A 868 -12.89 -2.29 -2.77
C GLU A 868 -13.83 -2.25 -1.55
N GLY A 869 -13.31 -1.79 -0.40
CA GLY A 869 -14.08 -1.65 0.84
C GLY A 869 -15.03 -0.44 0.86
N PHE A 870 -14.84 0.54 -0.02
CA PHE A 870 -15.49 1.85 0.05
C PHE A 870 -17.02 1.76 0.01
N ALA A 871 -17.57 0.99 -0.92
CA ALA A 871 -19.03 0.84 -1.04
C ALA A 871 -19.66 0.18 0.19
N THR A 872 -18.96 -0.80 0.78
CA THR A 872 -19.40 -1.47 2.02
C THR A 872 -19.40 -0.51 3.19
N ILE A 873 -18.32 0.27 3.34
CA ILE A 873 -18.21 1.31 4.37
C ILE A 873 -19.32 2.36 4.21
N LEU A 874 -19.58 2.82 2.98
CA LEU A 874 -20.65 3.77 2.69
C LEU A 874 -22.04 3.23 3.04
N LEU A 875 -22.31 1.96 2.76
CA LEU A 875 -23.58 1.32 3.12
C LEU A 875 -23.75 1.30 4.65
N LEU A 876 -22.69 0.97 5.38
CA LEU A 876 -22.68 0.94 6.84
C LEU A 876 -22.90 2.35 7.44
N LEU A 877 -22.20 3.35 6.90
CA LEU A 877 -22.35 4.76 7.28
C LEU A 877 -23.74 5.32 6.97
N TYR A 878 -24.33 4.92 5.84
CA TYR A 878 -25.71 5.27 5.52
C TYR A 878 -26.70 4.61 6.47
N GLY A 879 -26.45 3.36 6.90
CA GLY A 879 -27.19 2.70 7.97
C GLY A 879 -27.11 3.44 9.31
N ILE A 880 -25.92 3.94 9.67
CA ILE A 880 -25.73 4.78 10.87
C ILE A 880 -26.50 6.10 10.74
N ALA A 881 -26.39 6.78 9.60
CA ALA A 881 -27.18 7.98 9.32
C ALA A 881 -28.68 7.66 9.35
N GLN A 882 -29.08 6.47 8.90
CA GLN A 882 -30.46 6.02 8.94
C GLN A 882 -30.96 5.85 10.39
N TRP A 883 -30.16 5.21 11.23
CA TRP A 883 -30.44 5.05 12.65
C TRP A 883 -30.53 6.42 13.36
N LEU A 884 -29.52 7.28 13.18
CA LEU A 884 -29.44 8.62 13.78
C LEU A 884 -30.65 9.49 13.43
N THR A 885 -31.14 9.43 12.19
CA THR A 885 -32.23 10.32 11.77
C THR A 885 -33.63 9.74 11.93
N ARG A 886 -33.78 8.41 12.09
CA ARG A 886 -35.09 7.73 12.25
C ARG A 886 -35.46 7.48 13.72
N VAL A 887 -34.51 7.05 14.55
CA VAL A 887 -34.80 6.61 15.91
C VAL A 887 -35.27 7.80 16.75
N ARG A 888 -36.37 7.58 17.47
CA ARG A 888 -36.90 8.54 18.43
C ARG A 888 -37.17 7.85 19.76
N TYR A 889 -36.53 8.31 20.81
CA TYR A 889 -36.92 7.92 22.16
C TYR A 889 -38.16 8.76 22.54
N LYS A 890 -39.26 8.11 22.91
CA LYS A 890 -40.39 8.82 23.52
C LYS A 890 -39.89 9.41 24.82
N SER A 891 -40.01 10.73 24.99
CA SER A 891 -39.78 11.36 26.29
C SER A 891 -40.76 10.76 27.31
N PHE A 892 -40.35 10.77 28.58
CA PHE A 892 -41.17 10.49 29.75
C PHE A 892 -42.33 11.52 29.86
N GLU A 893 -43.30 11.45 28.95
CA GLU A 893 -44.60 12.15 29.06
C GLU A 893 -45.67 11.11 29.42
N SER A 894 -45.59 10.56 30.62
CA SER A 894 -46.74 9.99 31.34
C SER A 894 -46.39 9.65 32.81
N VAL A 895 -45.93 10.65 33.56
CA VAL A 895 -46.34 10.71 34.98
C VAL A 895 -47.41 11.79 35.04
N LYS A 896 -48.62 11.41 34.65
CA LYS A 896 -49.81 12.13 35.09
C LYS A 896 -49.81 11.98 36.61
N VAL A 897 -49.61 13.09 37.31
CA VAL A 897 -49.89 13.22 38.74
C VAL A 897 -51.34 12.74 38.93
N LEU A 898 -51.48 11.61 39.63
CA LEU A 898 -52.72 11.11 40.20
C LEU A 898 -52.85 11.69 41.61
#